data_AF-A0A8K1FM70-F1
#
_entry.id   AF-A0A8K1FM70-F1
#
_cell.length_a   1.000
_cell.length_b   1.000
_cell.length_c   1.000
_cell.angle_alpha   90.00
_cell.angle_beta   90.00
_cell.angle_gamma   90.00
#
_symmetry.space_group_name_H-M   'P 1'
#
loop_
_entity.id
_entity.type
_entity.pdbx_description
1 polymer ?
#
loop_
_entity_poly.entity_id
_entity_poly.type
_entity_poly.pdbx_seq_one_letter_code
_entity_poly.pdbx_strand_id
1 'polypeptide(L)'
;MSSNKNTEATTPSTSTSRRIETIQRHVKAATTTSVAASTAAKVMQELQDERSRASFLTRVMTLYLDGGEQFTQYREEAMQLLADFPEFITMGVYDMSLEGHRETTLRKVRRLYQLFMEHGGNPDKRDAIAEMIGVYDLGLWVRNGVHFGLFMGNIISQGDKEQHDEWLVPLMTLQIFGCFAMTELGHGSHTRGLETTATFDPETDEFVIHTPTDTATKWWIGAAGETATHTVCFAQLVINGESKGLQSFVVPLRDPETHEPLPGIRIGDCGSKMGVQGVDNGWIQFDQVRVPRFNMLRRYASVSRDGVFTMNHKAQLAYSALIGTRGKLVTLSNGILKKALTIAVRYCATRRQGDQVSSASKHPETKLLDYQSHQYRLMPLLAKAYAYHFQTSYINSLISKFEQDGGDLEMDLLADIHGTMAGFKAFSTWDVLAAIEECRQSCGGNGYSAYNALPALLADFSVIVTFEGDNTVMAQQTGSYVLKAVDAMKNGQKLSGAVRYLVDVHDKHWGVESEAGVLNLSKLRAALRFYAAHQVLSFAETMARASKKFGARDEAWNHCQVDAIETARVHVFYSVATRFIDEIEHLQQTAQADPKHAALTPALTAMCQLFVLYEFDRSGCAFFLRHAYMTPRECSWIRSQMLALCARVRQDAVPLVDAFNLRDHVLNSSIGRFDGNIYQNILEVASKKSGVRIVIREYKLSVDGYELQFATNFLGHFALPARLFNKLKYSDAARIVMVSSMMHRTAQFNVNELSMPEATYECFQEYSRTKLYLILFMYELNRRLREKNITNVIAVAAHPGIASTNITAVDVSDYDPSFRFTVWAAYKMMHTPEKGALPTLFAAAAPSVQGSDFYGPNGLLEIYGHPQHCEPSQAALSEEDADLLWAKSEGLAKVIFDV
;
A
#
# COMPACT_ATOMS: atom_id res chain seq x y z
N MET A 1 -58.03 9.39 -72.34
CA MET A 1 -57.54 8.06 -72.76
C MET A 1 -56.26 7.80 -71.96
N SER A 2 -56.33 7.12 -70.81
CA SER A 2 -56.05 5.67 -70.60
C SER A 2 -54.73 5.24 -71.26
N SER A 3 -53.75 4.57 -70.66
CA SER A 3 -53.56 3.76 -69.44
C SER A 3 -52.03 3.54 -69.36
N ASN A 4 -51.35 3.42 -68.23
CA ASN A 4 -51.16 2.13 -67.56
C ASN A 4 -50.33 2.33 -66.29
N LYS A 5 -50.72 1.62 -65.23
CA LYS A 5 -49.93 1.38 -64.02
C LYS A 5 -48.80 0.40 -64.35
N ASN A 6 -47.59 0.68 -63.87
CA ASN A 6 -46.64 -0.35 -63.47
C ASN A 6 -46.03 0.07 -62.12
N THR A 7 -46.11 -0.85 -61.17
CA THR A 7 -45.62 -0.81 -59.80
C THR A 7 -44.10 -0.81 -59.75
N GLU A 8 -43.48 0.23 -59.20
CA GLU A 8 -42.10 0.19 -58.71
C GLU A 8 -42.08 0.00 -57.20
N ALA A 9 -41.38 -1.06 -56.77
CA ALA A 9 -41.08 -1.34 -55.38
C ALA A 9 -40.22 -0.20 -54.80
N THR A 10 -40.67 0.38 -53.70
CA THR A 10 -39.96 1.43 -52.96
C THR A 10 -38.65 0.90 -52.40
N THR A 11 -37.55 1.43 -52.93
CA THR A 11 -36.17 1.25 -52.46
C THR A 11 -36.03 1.68 -50.99
N PRO A 12 -35.25 0.97 -50.14
CA PRO A 12 -35.07 1.35 -48.73
C PRO A 12 -34.44 2.74 -48.61
N SER A 13 -34.93 3.56 -47.67
CA SER A 13 -34.44 4.91 -47.43
C SER A 13 -32.92 4.93 -47.13
N THR A 14 -32.22 5.91 -47.69
CA THR A 14 -30.75 6.10 -47.63
C THR A 14 -30.18 6.16 -46.21
N SER A 15 -31.02 6.43 -45.21
CA SER A 15 -30.70 6.40 -43.77
C SER A 15 -30.46 4.98 -43.24
N THR A 16 -31.35 4.04 -43.59
CA THR A 16 -31.27 2.63 -43.14
C THR A 16 -30.07 1.94 -43.76
N SER A 17 -29.83 2.15 -45.05
CA SER A 17 -28.64 1.61 -45.74
C SER A 17 -27.34 2.15 -45.15
N ARG A 18 -27.26 3.44 -44.79
CA ARG A 18 -26.10 4.01 -44.09
C ARG A 18 -25.88 3.44 -42.69
N ARG A 19 -26.94 3.21 -41.91
CA ARG A 19 -26.85 2.59 -40.59
C ARG A 19 -26.38 1.14 -40.70
N ILE A 20 -26.95 0.38 -41.63
CA ILE A 20 -26.53 -1.00 -41.91
C ILE A 20 -25.08 -1.02 -42.39
N GLU A 21 -24.65 -0.14 -43.30
CA GLU A 21 -23.24 -0.06 -43.71
C GLU A 21 -22.30 0.33 -42.57
N THR A 22 -22.74 1.19 -41.65
CA THR A 22 -21.93 1.62 -40.51
C THR A 22 -21.78 0.51 -39.49
N ILE A 23 -22.88 -0.22 -39.20
CA ILE A 23 -22.89 -1.41 -38.36
C ILE A 23 -22.08 -2.53 -39.03
N GLN A 24 -22.26 -2.77 -40.33
CA GLN A 24 -21.48 -3.75 -41.10
C GLN A 24 -20.00 -3.40 -41.12
N ARG A 25 -19.62 -2.11 -41.14
CA ARG A 25 -18.22 -1.69 -40.99
C ARG A 25 -17.67 -2.00 -39.60
N HIS A 26 -18.45 -1.80 -38.54
CA HIS A 26 -18.05 -2.17 -37.17
C HIS A 26 -17.95 -3.70 -37.01
N VAL A 27 -18.90 -4.45 -37.57
CA VAL A 27 -18.92 -5.93 -37.52
C VAL A 27 -17.82 -6.53 -38.40
N LYS A 28 -17.57 -6.00 -39.61
CA LYS A 28 -16.43 -6.43 -40.45
C LYS A 28 -15.09 -6.08 -39.83
N ALA A 29 -14.95 -4.90 -39.21
CA ALA A 29 -13.75 -4.53 -38.47
C ALA A 29 -13.52 -5.44 -37.25
N ALA A 30 -14.58 -5.94 -36.61
CA ALA A 30 -14.49 -6.93 -35.54
C ALA A 30 -14.12 -8.34 -36.05
N THR A 31 -14.45 -8.71 -37.29
CA THR A 31 -13.95 -9.98 -37.89
C THR A 31 -12.48 -9.91 -38.33
N THR A 32 -11.89 -8.71 -38.45
CA THR A 32 -10.47 -8.48 -38.73
C THR A 32 -9.72 -7.79 -37.59
N THR A 33 -10.22 -7.87 -36.35
CA THR A 33 -9.41 -7.45 -35.20
C THR A 33 -8.27 -8.44 -35.02
N SER A 34 -7.06 -8.04 -35.43
CA SER A 34 -5.89 -8.42 -34.66
C SER A 34 -6.18 -7.99 -33.22
N VAL A 35 -6.44 -8.94 -32.32
CA VAL A 35 -6.26 -8.69 -30.89
C VAL A 35 -4.88 -8.04 -30.77
N ALA A 36 -4.75 -6.96 -29.99
CA ALA A 36 -3.45 -6.32 -29.78
C ALA A 36 -2.42 -7.41 -29.49
N ALA A 37 -1.42 -7.56 -30.36
CA ALA A 37 -0.46 -8.64 -30.24
C ALA A 37 0.20 -8.51 -28.86
N SER A 38 0.13 -9.59 -28.06
CA SER A 38 0.73 -9.55 -26.73
C SER A 38 2.22 -9.28 -26.86
N THR A 39 2.69 -8.25 -26.17
CA THR A 39 4.12 -7.96 -26.03
C THR A 39 4.75 -8.72 -24.88
N ALA A 40 3.97 -9.53 -24.12
CA ALA A 40 4.43 -10.20 -22.91
C ALA A 40 5.74 -10.97 -23.11
N ALA A 41 5.79 -11.88 -24.10
CA ALA A 41 6.99 -12.66 -24.38
C ALA A 41 8.23 -11.78 -24.65
N LYS A 42 8.05 -10.65 -25.35
CA LYS A 42 9.15 -9.71 -25.64
C LYS A 42 9.62 -8.98 -24.38
N VAL A 43 8.68 -8.47 -23.58
CA VAL A 43 8.99 -7.71 -22.37
C VAL A 43 9.63 -8.61 -21.30
N MET A 44 9.11 -9.83 -21.14
CA MET A 44 9.69 -10.85 -20.27
C MET A 44 11.12 -11.20 -20.71
N GLN A 45 11.35 -11.38 -22.01
CA GLN A 45 12.70 -11.61 -22.54
C GLN A 45 13.62 -10.41 -22.30
N GLU A 46 13.15 -9.17 -22.49
CA GLU A 46 13.96 -7.98 -22.24
C GLU A 46 14.39 -7.86 -20.77
N LEU A 47 13.55 -8.24 -19.81
CA LEU A 47 13.92 -8.26 -18.40
C LEU A 47 14.90 -9.40 -18.10
N GLN A 48 14.74 -10.55 -18.76
CA GLN A 48 15.67 -11.66 -18.66
C GLN A 48 17.05 -11.32 -19.24
N ASP A 49 17.10 -10.53 -20.33
CA ASP A 49 18.34 -10.03 -20.90
C ASP A 49 19.07 -9.12 -19.89
N GLU A 50 18.33 -8.26 -19.18
CA GLU A 50 18.89 -7.44 -18.09
C GLU A 50 19.53 -8.30 -17.00
N ARG A 51 18.89 -9.42 -16.61
CA ARG A 51 19.43 -10.37 -15.63
C ARG A 51 20.68 -11.10 -16.11
N SER A 52 20.70 -11.47 -17.40
CA SER A 52 21.81 -12.21 -18.00
C SER A 52 23.13 -11.43 -18.00
N ARG A 53 23.07 -10.10 -17.87
CA ARG A 53 24.23 -9.21 -17.85
C ARG A 53 24.83 -9.00 -16.45
N ALA A 54 24.26 -9.63 -15.42
CA ALA A 54 24.72 -9.47 -14.05
C ALA A 54 26.23 -9.70 -13.91
N SER A 55 26.94 -8.75 -13.31
CA SER A 55 28.37 -8.91 -13.01
C SER A 55 28.63 -9.78 -11.77
N PHE A 56 27.58 -10.27 -11.10
CA PHE A 56 27.64 -11.09 -9.90
C PHE A 56 26.47 -12.09 -9.86
N LEU A 57 26.59 -13.11 -9.01
CA LEU A 57 25.50 -14.06 -8.79
C LEU A 57 24.46 -13.47 -7.83
N THR A 58 23.26 -13.19 -8.32
CA THR A 58 22.17 -12.56 -7.54
C THR A 58 21.90 -13.27 -6.22
N ARG A 59 21.84 -14.61 -6.21
CA ARG A 59 21.60 -15.37 -4.97
C ARG A 59 22.71 -15.19 -3.94
N VAL A 60 23.98 -15.09 -4.36
CA VAL A 60 25.09 -14.84 -3.44
C VAL A 60 24.95 -13.45 -2.80
N MET A 61 24.52 -12.45 -3.57
CA MET A 61 24.20 -11.13 -3.02
C MET A 61 23.04 -11.20 -2.00
N THR A 62 21.97 -11.94 -2.29
CA THR A 62 20.86 -12.15 -1.35
C THR A 62 21.35 -12.77 -0.04
N LEU A 63 22.08 -13.88 -0.12
CA LEU A 63 22.63 -14.57 1.06
C LEU A 63 23.51 -13.63 1.89
N TYR A 64 24.32 -12.80 1.24
CA TYR A 64 25.18 -11.84 1.90
C TYR A 64 24.39 -10.74 2.62
N LEU A 65 23.38 -10.15 1.96
CA LEU A 65 22.52 -9.14 2.58
C LEU A 65 21.71 -9.70 3.75
N ASP A 66 21.25 -10.93 3.64
CA ASP A 66 20.42 -11.56 4.68
C ASP A 66 21.25 -12.09 5.85
N GLY A 67 22.59 -12.10 5.75
CA GLY A 67 23.49 -12.62 6.79
C GLY A 67 23.66 -14.14 6.77
N GLY A 68 23.32 -14.78 5.64
CA GLY A 68 23.53 -16.21 5.40
C GLY A 68 22.28 -16.95 4.94
N GLU A 69 22.45 -18.24 4.64
CA GLU A 69 21.40 -19.12 4.11
C GLU A 69 20.22 -19.29 5.07
N GLN A 70 20.50 -19.41 6.37
CA GLN A 70 19.47 -19.60 7.39
C GLN A 70 18.50 -18.41 7.46
N PHE A 71 19.02 -17.19 7.57
CA PHE A 71 18.19 -15.98 7.64
C PHE A 71 17.46 -15.70 6.31
N THR A 72 18.10 -16.03 5.18
CA THR A 72 17.44 -15.97 3.86
C THR A 72 16.24 -16.91 3.82
N GLN A 73 16.40 -18.14 4.31
CA GLN A 73 15.32 -19.12 4.39
C GLN A 73 14.17 -18.62 5.28
N TYR A 74 14.47 -18.00 6.42
CA TYR A 74 13.42 -17.45 7.30
C TYR A 74 12.61 -16.34 6.63
N ARG A 75 13.25 -15.47 5.86
CA ARG A 75 12.56 -14.45 5.06
C ARG A 75 11.70 -15.07 3.96
N GLU A 76 12.20 -16.12 3.29
CA GLU A 76 11.46 -16.85 2.26
C GLU A 76 10.23 -17.58 2.83
N GLU A 77 10.38 -18.22 3.98
CA GLU A 77 9.29 -18.83 4.75
C GLU A 77 8.26 -17.77 5.16
N ALA A 78 8.70 -16.64 5.71
CA ALA A 78 7.81 -15.53 6.08
C ALA A 78 6.98 -15.03 4.89
N MET A 79 7.60 -14.84 3.73
CA MET A 79 6.86 -14.47 2.52
C MET A 79 5.91 -15.58 2.06
N GLN A 80 6.29 -16.85 2.20
CA GLN A 80 5.42 -17.98 1.83
C GLN A 80 4.16 -18.03 2.70
N LEU A 81 4.29 -17.80 4.02
CA LEU A 81 3.13 -17.69 4.92
C LEU A 81 2.13 -16.63 4.43
N LEU A 82 2.61 -15.47 3.97
CA LEU A 82 1.74 -14.41 3.43
C LEU A 82 1.02 -14.82 2.14
N ALA A 83 1.51 -15.82 1.40
CA ALA A 83 0.85 -16.33 0.20
C ALA A 83 -0.13 -17.47 0.49
N ASP A 84 0.15 -18.28 1.51
CA ASP A 84 -0.59 -19.52 1.79
C ASP A 84 -1.94 -19.28 2.47
N PHE A 85 -2.11 -18.15 3.17
CA PHE A 85 -3.33 -17.86 3.92
C PHE A 85 -4.24 -16.85 3.21
N PRO A 86 -5.54 -17.18 3.01
CA PRO A 86 -6.50 -16.30 2.35
C PRO A 86 -6.62 -14.90 2.94
N GLU A 87 -6.42 -14.76 4.25
CA GLU A 87 -6.50 -13.49 4.97
C GLU A 87 -5.45 -12.46 4.49
N PHE A 88 -4.34 -12.93 3.92
CA PHE A 88 -3.27 -12.10 3.35
C PHE A 88 -3.36 -11.97 1.81
N ILE A 89 -4.47 -12.37 1.19
CA ILE A 89 -4.67 -12.10 -0.24
C ILE A 89 -5.13 -10.64 -0.42
N THR A 90 -4.35 -9.83 -1.14
CA THR A 90 -4.56 -8.38 -1.29
C THR A 90 -5.45 -7.97 -2.48
N MET A 91 -6.04 -8.92 -3.20
CA MET A 91 -6.89 -8.62 -4.35
C MET A 91 -8.06 -7.72 -3.94
N GLY A 92 -8.11 -6.50 -4.47
CA GLY A 92 -9.17 -5.52 -4.19
C GLY A 92 -8.94 -4.61 -2.99
N VAL A 93 -7.81 -4.71 -2.28
CA VAL A 93 -7.49 -3.86 -1.11
C VAL A 93 -7.49 -2.37 -1.46
N TYR A 94 -7.13 -2.00 -2.68
CA TYR A 94 -7.08 -0.59 -3.11
C TYR A 94 -8.45 0.07 -3.30
N ASP A 95 -9.54 -0.70 -3.29
CA ASP A 95 -10.91 -0.21 -3.53
C ASP A 95 -11.82 -0.39 -2.31
N MET A 96 -11.25 -0.82 -1.18
CA MET A 96 -12.00 -1.04 0.05
C MET A 96 -12.45 0.29 0.65
N SER A 97 -13.60 0.29 1.32
CA SER A 97 -13.98 1.38 2.21
C SER A 97 -13.06 1.42 3.43
N LEU A 98 -13.12 2.50 4.20
CA LEU A 98 -12.38 2.62 5.45
C LEU A 98 -12.72 1.47 6.41
N GLU A 99 -14.01 1.18 6.56
CA GLU A 99 -14.53 0.09 7.40
C GLU A 99 -14.00 -1.26 6.92
N GLY A 100 -13.99 -1.49 5.60
CA GLY A 100 -13.43 -2.69 4.99
C GLY A 100 -11.94 -2.88 5.28
N HIS A 101 -11.15 -1.79 5.28
CA HIS A 101 -9.76 -1.81 5.71
C HIS A 101 -9.63 -2.19 7.19
N ARG A 102 -10.44 -1.59 8.08
CA ARG A 102 -10.40 -1.86 9.53
C ARG A 102 -10.73 -3.31 9.85
N GLU A 103 -11.81 -3.84 9.30
CA GLU A 103 -12.23 -5.23 9.55
C GLU A 103 -11.18 -6.21 9.02
N THR A 104 -10.67 -5.98 7.81
CA THR A 104 -9.68 -6.85 7.17
C THR A 104 -8.35 -6.84 7.93
N THR A 105 -7.86 -5.67 8.37
CA THR A 105 -6.63 -5.61 9.17
C THR A 105 -6.80 -6.31 10.51
N LEU A 106 -7.96 -6.23 11.17
CA LEU A 106 -8.19 -6.94 12.43
C LEU A 106 -8.19 -8.47 12.24
N ARG A 107 -8.83 -8.97 11.17
CA ARG A 107 -8.77 -10.39 10.79
C ARG A 107 -7.32 -10.85 10.57
N LYS A 108 -6.52 -10.03 9.86
CA LYS A 108 -5.10 -10.29 9.65
C LYS A 108 -4.30 -10.29 10.96
N VAL A 109 -4.58 -9.39 11.91
CA VAL A 109 -3.92 -9.38 13.24
C VAL A 109 -4.18 -10.70 13.99
N ARG A 110 -5.43 -11.16 14.02
CA ARG A 110 -5.79 -12.44 14.64
C ARG A 110 -5.06 -13.61 13.99
N ARG A 111 -4.98 -13.63 12.66
CA ARG A 111 -4.28 -14.68 11.92
C ARG A 111 -2.77 -14.64 12.17
N LEU A 112 -2.19 -13.45 12.15
CA LEU A 112 -0.78 -13.24 12.45
C LEU A 112 -0.41 -13.74 13.85
N TYR A 113 -1.26 -13.49 14.84
CA TYR A 113 -1.07 -14.04 16.17
C TYR A 113 -0.99 -15.57 16.19
N GLN A 114 -1.91 -16.26 15.49
CA GLN A 114 -1.87 -17.72 15.37
C GLN A 114 -0.55 -18.20 14.75
N LEU A 115 -0.08 -17.51 13.69
CA LEU A 115 1.20 -17.83 13.06
C LEU A 115 2.40 -17.60 14.00
N PHE A 116 2.36 -16.57 14.84
CA PHE A 116 3.40 -16.39 15.85
C PHE A 116 3.36 -17.47 16.94
N MET A 117 2.19 -17.98 17.30
CA MET A 117 2.09 -19.11 18.23
C MET A 117 2.59 -20.41 17.61
N GLU A 118 2.32 -20.64 16.32
CA GLU A 118 2.73 -21.86 15.60
C GLU A 118 4.21 -21.86 15.21
N HIS A 119 4.75 -20.70 14.82
CA HIS A 119 6.08 -20.58 14.21
C HIS A 119 7.06 -19.67 14.98
N GLY A 120 6.59 -18.88 15.94
CA GLY A 120 7.36 -17.81 16.61
C GLY A 120 8.19 -18.24 17.81
N GLY A 121 8.31 -19.56 18.07
CA GLY A 121 9.20 -20.09 19.12
C GLY A 121 10.69 -19.79 18.86
N ASN A 122 11.05 -19.49 17.60
CA ASN A 122 12.37 -19.01 17.23
C ASN A 122 12.34 -17.46 17.06
N PRO A 123 13.13 -16.69 17.84
CA PRO A 123 13.16 -15.23 17.75
C PRO A 123 13.54 -14.68 16.37
N ASP A 124 14.50 -15.28 15.69
CA ASP A 124 14.95 -14.84 14.36
C ASP A 124 13.86 -15.04 13.31
N LYS A 125 13.14 -16.18 13.38
CA LYS A 125 11.96 -16.40 12.51
C LYS A 125 10.87 -15.38 12.78
N ARG A 126 10.62 -15.07 14.05
CA ARG A 126 9.62 -14.06 14.45
C ARG A 126 9.97 -12.69 13.90
N ASP A 127 11.25 -12.31 13.96
CA ASP A 127 11.72 -11.02 13.43
C ASP A 127 11.64 -10.98 11.89
N ALA A 128 11.97 -12.07 11.20
CA ALA A 128 11.79 -12.17 9.75
C ALA A 128 10.31 -12.04 9.33
N ILE A 129 9.39 -12.67 10.07
CA ILE A 129 7.94 -12.53 9.86
C ILE A 129 7.50 -11.08 10.07
N ALA A 130 7.91 -10.46 11.19
CA ALA A 130 7.56 -9.08 11.51
C ALA A 130 8.09 -8.08 10.47
N GLU A 131 9.33 -8.24 9.99
CA GLU A 131 9.91 -7.39 8.95
C GLU A 131 9.14 -7.53 7.63
N MET A 132 8.92 -8.77 7.15
CA MET A 132 8.25 -9.00 5.87
C MET A 132 6.80 -8.52 5.88
N ILE A 133 6.10 -8.61 7.02
CA ILE A 133 4.77 -8.04 7.18
C ILE A 133 4.78 -6.53 7.01
N GLY A 134 5.75 -5.84 7.61
CA GLY A 134 5.86 -4.39 7.45
C GLY A 134 6.10 -3.96 6.00
N VAL A 135 6.90 -4.74 5.25
CA VAL A 135 7.12 -4.50 3.81
C VAL A 135 5.86 -4.80 2.98
N TYR A 136 5.11 -5.83 3.36
CA TYR A 136 3.89 -6.28 2.68
C TYR A 136 2.69 -5.35 2.95
N ASP A 137 2.38 -5.07 4.22
CA ASP A 137 1.22 -4.30 4.71
C ASP A 137 1.62 -3.50 5.96
N LEU A 138 1.96 -2.21 5.76
CA LEU A 138 2.42 -1.33 6.83
C LEU A 138 1.31 -1.06 7.86
N GLY A 139 0.04 -1.01 7.45
CA GLY A 139 -1.09 -0.83 8.36
C GLY A 139 -1.24 -2.00 9.32
N LEU A 140 -1.11 -3.24 8.84
CA LEU A 140 -1.06 -4.44 9.67
C LEU A 140 0.11 -4.39 10.66
N TRP A 141 1.30 -4.04 10.18
CA TRP A 141 2.49 -3.93 11.03
C TRP A 141 2.29 -2.93 12.17
N VAL A 142 1.74 -1.74 11.87
CA VAL A 142 1.43 -0.73 12.88
C VAL A 142 0.38 -1.23 13.86
N ARG A 143 -0.75 -1.78 13.39
CA ARG A 143 -1.84 -2.23 14.28
C ARG A 143 -1.39 -3.36 15.22
N ASN A 144 -0.59 -4.28 14.71
CA ASN A 144 0.04 -5.33 15.51
C ASN A 144 1.06 -4.76 16.52
N GLY A 145 1.89 -3.83 16.06
CA GLY A 145 2.93 -3.17 16.85
C GLY A 145 2.39 -2.35 18.02
N VAL A 146 1.20 -1.78 17.91
CA VAL A 146 0.55 -1.04 19.01
C VAL A 146 0.35 -1.93 20.24
N HIS A 147 -0.16 -3.15 20.05
CA HIS A 147 -0.41 -4.05 21.17
C HIS A 147 0.88 -4.76 21.62
N PHE A 148 1.55 -5.48 20.73
CA PHE A 148 2.69 -6.31 21.10
C PHE A 148 3.99 -5.52 21.28
N GLY A 149 4.17 -4.45 20.51
CA GLY A 149 5.36 -3.61 20.57
C GLY A 149 5.27 -2.55 21.66
N LEU A 150 4.24 -1.70 21.60
CA LEU A 150 4.13 -0.54 22.49
C LEU A 150 3.48 -0.88 23.83
N PHE A 151 2.26 -1.42 23.83
CA PHE A 151 1.53 -1.69 25.08
C PHE A 151 2.22 -2.80 25.91
N MET A 152 2.36 -4.00 25.35
CA MET A 152 2.99 -5.13 26.03
C MET A 152 4.48 -4.87 26.29
N GLY A 153 5.20 -4.26 25.33
CA GLY A 153 6.60 -3.87 25.52
C GLY A 153 6.80 -2.85 26.64
N ASN A 154 5.83 -1.95 26.88
CA ASN A 154 5.90 -1.03 28.02
C ASN A 154 5.75 -1.77 29.35
N ILE A 155 4.84 -2.74 29.45
CA ILE A 155 4.69 -3.58 30.64
C ILE A 155 5.95 -4.42 30.89
N ILE A 156 6.51 -5.05 29.85
CA ILE A 156 7.77 -5.82 29.96
C ILE A 156 8.93 -4.92 30.45
N SER A 157 9.03 -3.70 29.92
CA SER A 157 10.13 -2.81 30.25
C SER A 157 9.98 -2.12 31.61
N GLN A 158 8.78 -1.64 31.95
CA GLN A 158 8.53 -0.79 33.13
C GLN A 158 7.77 -1.48 34.27
N GLY A 159 7.13 -2.62 34.02
CA GLY A 159 6.47 -3.43 35.05
C GLY A 159 7.47 -4.24 35.88
N ASP A 160 7.14 -4.46 37.15
CA ASP A 160 7.86 -5.40 38.00
C ASP A 160 7.37 -6.84 37.79
N LYS A 161 7.93 -7.78 38.58
CA LYS A 161 7.63 -9.20 38.42
C LYS A 161 6.15 -9.51 38.69
N GLU A 162 5.58 -8.92 39.74
CA GLU A 162 4.17 -9.14 40.10
C GLU A 162 3.25 -8.62 38.99
N GLN A 163 3.57 -7.48 38.39
CA GLN A 163 2.84 -6.96 37.24
C GLN A 163 3.02 -7.82 35.99
N HIS A 164 4.19 -8.42 35.79
CA HIS A 164 4.39 -9.36 34.68
C HIS A 164 3.54 -10.62 34.84
N ASP A 165 3.52 -11.18 36.05
CA ASP A 165 2.75 -12.39 36.37
C ASP A 165 1.23 -12.15 36.20
N GLU A 166 0.74 -10.95 36.51
CA GLU A 166 -0.66 -10.56 36.30
C GLU A 166 -1.00 -10.33 34.81
N TRP A 167 -0.23 -9.49 34.12
CA TRP A 167 -0.67 -8.94 32.84
C TRP A 167 -0.21 -9.73 31.62
N LEU A 168 0.95 -10.39 31.64
CA LEU A 168 1.54 -10.90 30.38
C LEU A 168 0.73 -12.04 29.76
N VAL A 169 0.15 -12.95 30.55
CA VAL A 169 -0.61 -14.08 30.00
C VAL A 169 -1.91 -13.61 29.32
N PRO A 170 -2.77 -12.78 29.93
CA PRO A 170 -3.94 -12.22 29.24
C PRO A 170 -3.61 -11.47 27.95
N LEU A 171 -2.47 -10.77 27.91
CA LEU A 171 -2.01 -10.03 26.73
C LEU A 171 -1.53 -10.96 25.63
N MET A 172 -0.66 -11.91 25.97
CA MET A 172 -0.17 -12.89 25.01
C MET A 172 -1.28 -13.80 24.49
N THR A 173 -2.40 -13.96 25.19
CA THR A 173 -3.56 -14.76 24.74
C THR A 173 -4.66 -13.94 24.09
N LEU A 174 -4.44 -12.62 23.92
CA LEU A 174 -5.42 -11.67 23.39
C LEU A 174 -6.76 -11.63 24.15
N GLN A 175 -6.77 -12.07 25.42
CA GLN A 175 -7.90 -11.81 26.34
C GLN A 175 -8.00 -10.32 26.65
N ILE A 176 -6.86 -9.65 26.69
CA ILE A 176 -6.76 -8.19 26.73
C ILE A 176 -6.07 -7.72 25.44
N PHE A 177 -6.74 -6.87 24.68
CA PHE A 177 -6.11 -6.09 23.62
C PHE A 177 -5.81 -4.68 24.12
N GLY A 178 -4.59 -4.21 23.90
CA GLY A 178 -4.07 -3.00 24.54
C GLY A 178 -3.56 -1.95 23.56
N CYS A 179 -3.66 -0.68 23.93
CA CYS A 179 -3.10 0.47 23.21
C CYS A 179 -2.14 1.32 24.05
N PHE A 180 -1.42 2.24 23.40
CA PHE A 180 -0.39 3.06 24.06
C PHE A 180 -0.78 4.55 24.05
N ALA A 181 -1.31 5.04 25.17
CA ALA A 181 -1.83 6.40 25.31
C ALA A 181 -0.80 7.37 25.89
N MET A 182 0.10 7.87 25.04
CA MET A 182 1.05 8.91 25.40
C MET A 182 0.63 10.28 24.86
N THR A 183 0.57 10.42 23.53
CA THR A 183 0.29 11.67 22.82
C THR A 183 -1.05 12.26 23.21
N GLU A 184 -1.08 13.58 23.34
CA GLU A 184 -2.26 14.40 23.60
C GLU A 184 -2.50 15.35 22.43
N LEU A 185 -3.73 15.88 22.33
CA LEU A 185 -4.12 16.82 21.29
C LEU A 185 -3.22 18.07 21.29
N GLY A 186 -2.82 18.57 22.46
CA GLY A 186 -1.90 19.69 22.63
C GLY A 186 -0.41 19.33 22.60
N HIS A 187 -0.06 18.06 22.82
CA HIS A 187 1.31 17.65 23.12
C HIS A 187 1.72 16.32 22.45
N GLY A 188 2.64 16.43 21.48
CA GLY A 188 3.35 15.30 20.86
C GLY A 188 4.82 15.23 21.28
N SER A 189 5.68 16.01 20.61
CA SER A 189 7.13 15.99 20.85
C SER A 189 7.54 16.48 22.24
N HIS A 190 6.79 17.40 22.84
CA HIS A 190 7.08 17.96 24.17
C HIS A 190 6.40 17.16 25.29
N THR A 191 6.83 15.91 25.51
CA THR A 191 6.20 14.98 26.46
C THR A 191 6.21 15.43 27.92
N ARG A 192 7.12 16.33 28.31
CA ARG A 192 7.12 16.93 29.66
C ARG A 192 5.92 17.82 29.93
N GLY A 193 5.30 18.35 28.87
CA GLY A 193 4.12 19.21 28.97
C GLY A 193 2.79 18.47 28.91
N LEU A 194 2.78 17.13 28.87
CA LEU A 194 1.54 16.36 28.92
C LEU A 194 0.71 16.77 30.14
N GLU A 195 -0.59 16.88 29.95
CA GLU A 195 -1.53 17.51 30.87
C GLU A 195 -2.39 16.49 31.63
N THR A 196 -2.58 15.27 31.09
CA THR A 196 -3.31 14.20 31.80
C THR A 196 -2.67 13.97 33.18
N THR A 197 -3.47 13.94 34.24
CA THR A 197 -2.99 13.74 35.62
C THR A 197 -3.33 12.36 36.14
N ALA A 198 -2.49 11.84 37.03
CA ALA A 198 -2.74 10.67 37.86
C ALA A 198 -2.52 11.07 39.33
N THR A 199 -3.60 11.45 40.02
CA THR A 199 -3.52 11.90 41.42
C THR A 199 -3.63 10.72 42.37
N PHE A 200 -2.65 10.54 43.25
CA PHE A 200 -2.69 9.47 44.25
C PHE A 200 -3.69 9.78 45.37
N ASP A 201 -4.57 8.84 45.66
CA ASP A 201 -5.55 8.86 46.74
C ASP A 201 -5.19 7.79 47.80
N PRO A 202 -4.60 8.21 48.94
CA PRO A 202 -4.14 7.28 49.97
C PRO A 202 -5.30 6.62 50.74
N GLU A 203 -6.51 7.21 50.72
CA GLU A 203 -7.66 6.66 51.46
C GLU A 203 -8.17 5.38 50.79
N THR A 204 -8.17 5.34 49.47
CA THR A 204 -8.63 4.20 48.68
C THR A 204 -7.51 3.32 48.12
N ASP A 205 -6.25 3.73 48.26
CA ASP A 205 -5.06 3.08 47.65
C ASP A 205 -5.13 3.04 46.11
N GLU A 206 -5.57 4.15 45.51
CA GLU A 206 -5.84 4.30 44.08
C GLU A 206 -5.14 5.51 43.45
N PHE A 207 -5.07 5.53 42.12
CA PHE A 207 -4.81 6.73 41.34
C PHE A 207 -6.10 7.18 40.64
N VAL A 208 -6.31 8.49 40.61
CA VAL A 208 -7.38 9.13 39.85
C VAL A 208 -6.80 9.71 38.56
N ILE A 209 -7.12 9.06 37.43
CA ILE A 209 -6.70 9.47 36.09
C ILE A 209 -7.70 10.47 35.54
N HIS A 210 -7.22 11.64 35.11
CA HIS A 210 -8.08 12.71 34.62
C HIS A 210 -7.48 13.49 33.46
N THR A 211 -8.34 13.84 32.50
CA THR A 211 -8.10 14.73 31.38
C THR A 211 -8.64 16.13 31.75
N PRO A 212 -7.80 17.07 32.21
CA PRO A 212 -8.28 18.35 32.75
C PRO A 212 -8.76 19.34 31.68
N THR A 213 -8.28 19.21 30.45
CA THR A 213 -8.51 20.14 29.33
C THR A 213 -8.80 19.35 28.06
N ASP A 214 -9.38 20.01 27.06
CA ASP A 214 -9.56 19.42 25.73
C ASP A 214 -8.20 19.12 25.07
N THR A 215 -7.18 19.96 25.28
CA THR A 215 -5.80 19.74 24.83
C THR A 215 -5.16 18.50 25.46
N ALA A 216 -5.55 18.13 26.68
CA ALA A 216 -5.11 16.91 27.37
C ALA A 216 -5.75 15.62 26.82
N THR A 217 -6.71 15.71 25.90
CA THR A 217 -7.32 14.53 25.28
C THR A 217 -6.24 13.68 24.63
N LYS A 218 -6.12 12.41 25.01
CA LYS A 218 -5.19 11.49 24.34
C LYS A 218 -5.58 11.39 22.88
N TRP A 219 -4.62 11.47 21.97
CA TRP A 219 -4.89 11.63 20.54
C TRP A 219 -3.94 10.82 19.67
N TRP A 220 -4.46 10.30 18.55
CA TRP A 220 -3.76 9.37 17.64
C TRP A 220 -3.42 8.00 18.26
N ILE A 221 -4.15 7.57 19.29
CA ILE A 221 -3.85 6.33 20.00
C ILE A 221 -4.30 5.14 19.14
N GLY A 222 -3.35 4.46 18.49
CA GLY A 222 -3.65 3.27 17.68
C GLY A 222 -4.44 2.24 18.48
N ALA A 223 -5.37 1.53 17.84
CA ALA A 223 -6.29 0.58 18.47
C ALA A 223 -7.32 1.16 19.45
N ALA A 224 -7.20 2.41 19.91
CA ALA A 224 -8.15 2.97 20.86
C ALA A 224 -9.54 3.21 20.26
N GLY A 225 -9.63 3.47 18.95
CA GLY A 225 -10.89 3.79 18.30
C GLY A 225 -11.94 2.70 18.52
N GLU A 226 -11.58 1.45 18.22
CA GLU A 226 -12.54 0.35 18.14
C GLU A 226 -12.07 -0.94 18.83
N THR A 227 -10.76 -1.13 19.08
CA THR A 227 -10.22 -2.47 19.40
C THR A 227 -9.75 -2.63 20.84
N ALA A 228 -9.10 -1.62 21.43
CA ALA A 228 -8.40 -1.77 22.69
C ALA A 228 -9.36 -1.79 23.89
N THR A 229 -9.18 -2.80 24.74
CA THR A 229 -9.85 -2.95 26.04
C THR A 229 -9.10 -2.23 27.16
N HIS A 230 -7.78 -2.05 27.01
CA HIS A 230 -6.90 -1.44 28.00
C HIS A 230 -5.90 -0.50 27.34
N THR A 231 -5.34 0.43 28.11
CA THR A 231 -4.23 1.27 27.67
C THR A 231 -3.15 1.36 28.72
N VAL A 232 -1.90 1.57 28.28
CA VAL A 232 -0.90 2.19 29.13
C VAL A 232 -1.05 3.69 28.91
N CYS A 233 -1.54 4.39 29.92
CA CYS A 233 -1.72 5.84 29.93
C CYS A 233 -0.50 6.52 30.56
N PHE A 234 0.11 7.47 29.85
CA PHE A 234 1.12 8.35 30.42
C PHE A 234 0.45 9.59 31.01
N ALA A 235 0.72 9.86 32.29
CA ALA A 235 0.11 10.95 33.02
C ALA A 235 1.10 11.56 34.02
N GLN A 236 0.91 12.85 34.33
CA GLN A 236 1.63 13.55 35.40
C GLN A 236 1.19 12.96 36.74
N LEU A 237 2.10 12.28 37.43
CA LEU A 237 1.86 11.77 38.76
C LEU A 237 1.72 12.95 39.73
N VAL A 238 0.60 13.05 40.44
CA VAL A 238 0.36 14.10 41.44
C VAL A 238 0.23 13.46 42.82
N ILE A 239 1.03 13.93 43.77
CA ILE A 239 0.98 13.51 45.19
C ILE A 239 0.96 14.76 46.05
N ASN A 240 -0.03 14.88 46.94
CA ASN A 240 -0.21 16.04 47.81
C ASN A 240 -0.23 17.39 47.05
N GLY A 241 -0.83 17.40 45.85
CA GLY A 241 -0.92 18.59 44.99
C GLY A 241 0.35 18.92 44.20
N GLU A 242 1.43 18.14 44.34
CA GLU A 242 2.69 18.35 43.61
C GLU A 242 2.87 17.32 42.50
N SER A 243 3.27 17.77 41.31
CA SER A 243 3.69 16.89 40.23
C SER A 243 5.04 16.23 40.54
N LYS A 244 5.12 14.91 40.38
CA LYS A 244 6.32 14.09 40.45
C LYS A 244 6.81 13.67 39.05
N GLY A 245 6.26 14.29 38.01
CA GLY A 245 6.60 14.04 36.62
C GLY A 245 5.80 12.91 35.98
N LEU A 246 6.15 12.62 34.74
CA LEU A 246 5.43 11.68 33.89
C LEU A 246 5.66 10.22 34.31
N GLN A 247 4.58 9.48 34.55
CA GLN A 247 4.58 8.05 34.87
C GLN A 247 3.57 7.30 33.99
N SER A 248 3.63 5.97 33.98
CA SER A 248 2.81 5.08 33.15
C SER A 248 1.87 4.22 34.01
N PHE A 249 0.60 4.13 33.57
CA PHE A 249 -0.47 3.46 34.31
C PHE A 249 -1.26 2.54 33.37
N VAL A 250 -1.52 1.31 33.78
CA VAL A 250 -2.46 0.43 33.07
C VAL A 250 -3.89 0.87 33.41
N VAL A 251 -4.68 1.29 32.42
CA VAL A 251 -6.04 1.78 32.60
C VAL A 251 -6.99 0.95 31.73
N PRO A 252 -7.95 0.22 32.33
CA PRO A 252 -9.03 -0.41 31.58
C PRO A 252 -9.85 0.66 30.85
N LEU A 253 -10.15 0.43 29.57
CA LEU A 253 -10.91 1.34 28.71
C LEU A 253 -12.34 0.86 28.46
N ARG A 254 -12.49 -0.45 28.25
CA ARG A 254 -13.75 -1.09 27.87
C ARG A 254 -13.99 -2.33 28.71
N ASP A 255 -15.26 -2.66 28.90
CA ASP A 255 -15.64 -3.96 29.42
C ASP A 255 -15.18 -5.06 28.44
N PRO A 256 -14.44 -6.09 28.87
CA PRO A 256 -13.93 -7.13 27.96
C PRO A 256 -15.01 -8.01 27.32
N GLU A 257 -16.22 -8.07 27.88
CA GLU A 257 -17.33 -8.88 27.37
C GLU A 257 -18.25 -8.08 26.45
N THR A 258 -18.67 -6.88 26.87
CA THR A 258 -19.61 -6.04 26.10
C THR A 258 -18.91 -5.09 25.13
N HIS A 259 -17.62 -4.81 25.37
CA HIS A 259 -16.79 -3.84 24.65
C HIS A 259 -17.25 -2.38 24.77
N GLU A 260 -18.23 -2.11 25.63
CA GLU A 260 -18.68 -0.75 25.93
C GLU A 260 -17.61 0.02 26.73
N PRO A 261 -17.43 1.33 26.51
CA PRO A 261 -16.55 2.15 27.34
C PRO A 261 -16.94 2.08 28.82
N LEU A 262 -15.94 1.94 29.70
CA LEU A 262 -16.18 1.92 31.15
C LEU A 262 -16.60 3.31 31.67
N PRO A 263 -17.27 3.40 32.83
CA PRO A 263 -17.66 4.68 33.43
C PRO A 263 -16.50 5.67 33.56
N GLY A 264 -16.75 6.93 33.20
CA GLY A 264 -15.72 7.98 33.18
C GLY A 264 -14.81 7.96 31.95
N ILE A 265 -14.97 7.01 31.03
CA ILE A 265 -14.15 6.92 29.81
C ILE A 265 -14.96 7.37 28.62
N ARG A 266 -14.46 8.42 27.95
CA ARG A 266 -14.95 8.83 26.63
C ARG A 266 -13.90 8.51 25.59
N ILE A 267 -14.29 7.78 24.56
CA ILE A 267 -13.38 7.23 23.56
C ILE A 267 -14.06 7.19 22.20
N GLY A 268 -13.29 7.41 21.14
CA GLY A 268 -13.81 7.33 19.76
C GLY A 268 -12.71 7.29 18.71
N ASP A 269 -13.09 7.06 17.46
CA ASP A 269 -12.18 7.05 16.31
C ASP A 269 -11.82 8.48 15.86
N CYS A 270 -10.57 8.71 15.47
CA CYS A 270 -10.11 9.93 14.81
C CYS A 270 -10.55 10.00 13.33
N GLY A 271 -10.97 8.89 12.73
CA GLY A 271 -11.52 8.79 11.38
C GLY A 271 -10.48 8.52 10.29
N SER A 272 -10.73 9.09 9.11
CA SER A 272 -9.89 8.90 7.92
C SER A 272 -8.54 9.60 8.07
N LYS A 273 -7.49 8.94 7.58
CA LYS A 273 -6.09 9.45 7.59
C LYS A 273 -5.54 9.57 6.16
N MET A 274 -4.30 10.02 6.01
CA MET A 274 -3.60 9.98 4.72
C MET A 274 -3.35 8.54 4.25
N GLY A 275 -2.86 7.68 5.16
CA GLY A 275 -2.59 6.27 4.94
C GLY A 275 -2.82 5.46 6.21
N VAL A 276 -2.35 4.21 6.23
CA VAL A 276 -2.53 3.22 7.30
C VAL A 276 -3.99 3.11 7.74
N GLN A 277 -4.90 3.09 6.77
CA GLN A 277 -6.35 3.11 7.02
C GLN A 277 -6.84 1.93 7.85
N GLY A 278 -6.12 0.80 7.82
CA GLY A 278 -6.39 -0.36 8.65
C GLY A 278 -6.19 -0.15 10.15
N VAL A 279 -5.56 0.95 10.59
CA VAL A 279 -5.33 1.27 12.01
C VAL A 279 -6.43 2.18 12.53
N ASP A 280 -7.09 1.75 13.60
CA ASP A 280 -8.13 2.49 14.33
C ASP A 280 -7.54 3.41 15.40
N ASN A 281 -6.84 4.45 14.95
CA ASN A 281 -6.38 5.51 15.84
C ASN A 281 -7.56 6.23 16.48
N GLY A 282 -7.62 6.23 17.81
CA GLY A 282 -8.66 6.88 18.57
C GLY A 282 -8.16 8.03 19.45
N TRP A 283 -9.13 8.69 20.05
CA TRP A 283 -8.95 9.68 21.10
C TRP A 283 -9.56 9.17 22.42
N ILE A 284 -8.99 9.58 23.56
CA ILE A 284 -9.44 9.13 24.89
C ILE A 284 -9.47 10.33 25.86
N GLN A 285 -10.57 10.47 26.60
CA GLN A 285 -10.69 11.37 27.75
C GLN A 285 -11.05 10.58 29.00
N PHE A 286 -10.41 10.91 30.10
CA PHE A 286 -10.65 10.32 31.42
C PHE A 286 -11.34 11.33 32.33
N ASP A 287 -12.52 10.99 32.84
CA ASP A 287 -13.25 11.77 33.82
C ASP A 287 -13.16 11.08 35.19
N GLN A 288 -12.18 11.51 35.99
CA GLN A 288 -11.93 11.03 37.36
C GLN A 288 -11.89 9.49 37.48
N VAL A 289 -11.23 8.84 36.52
CA VAL A 289 -11.18 7.37 36.41
C VAL A 289 -10.26 6.81 37.49
N ARG A 290 -10.79 5.96 38.36
CA ARG A 290 -10.03 5.35 39.46
C ARG A 290 -9.39 4.03 39.03
N VAL A 291 -8.11 3.87 39.30
CA VAL A 291 -7.37 2.61 39.12
C VAL A 291 -6.59 2.27 40.39
N PRO A 292 -6.44 0.98 40.76
CA PRO A 292 -5.63 0.59 41.91
C PRO A 292 -4.20 1.11 41.83
N ARG A 293 -3.54 1.35 42.97
CA ARG A 293 -2.11 1.72 43.00
C ARG A 293 -1.22 0.70 42.27
N PHE A 294 -1.64 -0.57 42.24
CA PHE A 294 -0.98 -1.64 41.48
C PHE A 294 -0.86 -1.37 39.97
N ASN A 295 -1.71 -0.51 39.41
CA ASN A 295 -1.73 -0.23 37.98
C ASN A 295 -0.62 0.72 37.51
N MET A 296 0.08 1.40 38.42
CA MET A 296 1.30 2.16 38.08
C MET A 296 2.46 1.20 37.82
N LEU A 297 3.07 1.26 36.64
CA LEU A 297 4.22 0.39 36.30
C LEU A 297 5.43 0.77 37.14
N ARG A 298 5.87 -0.15 38.01
CA ARG A 298 6.66 0.22 39.19
C ARG A 298 8.08 -0.30 39.28
N ARG A 299 8.66 -0.77 38.17
CA ARG A 299 10.04 -1.28 38.13
C ARG A 299 11.09 -0.21 38.46
N TYR A 300 10.87 1.02 38.01
CA TYR A 300 11.83 2.12 38.15
C TYR A 300 11.36 3.26 39.03
N ALA A 301 10.05 3.44 39.15
CA ALA A 301 9.45 4.45 39.99
C ALA A 301 8.28 3.82 40.75
N SER A 302 8.11 4.10 42.03
CA SER A 302 7.01 3.51 42.80
C SER A 302 6.44 4.51 43.80
N VAL A 303 5.17 4.30 44.12
CA VAL A 303 4.47 5.00 45.20
C VAL A 303 4.10 3.96 46.25
N SER A 304 4.54 4.19 47.48
CA SER A 304 4.13 3.39 48.63
C SER A 304 2.70 3.74 49.05
N ARG A 305 2.08 2.91 49.90
CA ARG A 305 0.70 3.15 50.37
C ARG A 305 0.54 4.44 51.17
N ASP A 306 1.60 4.87 51.86
CA ASP A 306 1.68 6.15 52.58
C ASP A 306 2.03 7.35 51.67
N GLY A 307 2.09 7.15 50.34
CA GLY A 307 2.29 8.22 49.37
C GLY A 307 3.74 8.66 49.18
N VAL A 308 4.71 7.83 49.57
CA VAL A 308 6.14 8.13 49.35
C VAL A 308 6.52 7.69 47.94
N PHE A 309 6.94 8.67 47.12
CA PHE A 309 7.45 8.43 45.78
C PHE A 309 8.95 8.11 45.81
N THR A 310 9.34 7.02 45.15
CA THR A 310 10.75 6.60 44.98
C THR A 310 11.05 6.37 43.51
N MET A 311 12.26 6.71 43.06
CA MET A 311 12.69 6.53 41.67
C MET A 311 14.15 6.10 41.58
N ASN A 312 14.41 5.02 40.85
CA ASN A 312 15.73 4.46 40.57
C ASN A 312 16.13 4.74 39.12
N HIS A 313 16.98 5.74 38.90
CA HIS A 313 17.45 6.12 37.57
C HIS A 313 18.48 5.14 37.01
N LYS A 314 18.05 4.18 36.18
CA LYS A 314 18.96 3.40 35.31
C LYS A 314 18.84 3.88 33.86
N ALA A 315 19.57 4.93 33.51
CA ALA A 315 19.56 5.53 32.17
C ALA A 315 19.80 4.51 31.03
N GLN A 316 20.63 3.49 31.27
CA GLN A 316 20.94 2.41 30.31
C GLN A 316 19.69 1.68 29.79
N LEU A 317 18.71 1.43 30.65
CA LEU A 317 17.50 0.67 30.31
C LEU A 317 16.50 1.51 29.50
N ALA A 318 16.50 2.83 29.69
CA ALA A 318 15.73 3.75 28.85
C ALA A 318 16.35 3.85 27.44
N TYR A 319 17.68 3.84 27.34
CA TYR A 319 18.37 3.84 26.05
C TYR A 319 18.10 2.57 25.25
N SER A 320 18.15 1.39 25.88
CA SER A 320 17.98 0.11 25.18
C SER A 320 16.60 -0.03 24.54
N ALA A 321 15.52 0.31 25.25
CA ALA A 321 14.15 0.25 24.72
C ALA A 321 13.95 1.19 23.50
N LEU A 322 14.51 2.40 23.57
CA LEU A 322 14.43 3.37 22.48
C LEU A 322 15.27 2.98 21.27
N ILE A 323 16.48 2.45 21.49
CA ILE A 323 17.36 1.98 20.41
C ILE A 323 16.73 0.78 19.70
N GLY A 324 16.15 -0.17 20.42
CA GLY A 324 15.46 -1.33 19.85
C GLY A 324 14.30 -0.94 18.93
N THR A 325 13.42 -0.06 19.41
CA THR A 325 12.24 0.39 18.64
C THR A 325 12.65 1.18 17.39
N ARG A 326 13.59 2.12 17.52
CA ARG A 326 14.11 2.89 16.38
C ARG A 326 14.87 2.02 15.38
N GLY A 327 15.65 1.04 15.85
CA GLY A 327 16.35 0.07 15.01
C GLY A 327 15.40 -0.72 14.11
N LYS A 328 14.28 -1.21 14.66
CA LYS A 328 13.22 -1.87 13.89
C LYS A 328 12.60 -0.93 12.86
N LEU A 329 12.35 0.33 13.22
CA LEU A 329 11.75 1.31 12.32
C LEU A 329 12.64 1.67 11.13
N VAL A 330 13.94 1.87 11.34
CA VAL A 330 14.88 2.15 10.24
C VAL A 330 15.11 0.92 9.35
N THR A 331 15.09 -0.28 9.94
CA THR A 331 15.15 -1.55 9.19
C THR A 331 13.94 -1.71 8.27
N LEU A 332 12.74 -1.51 8.81
CA LEU A 332 11.49 -1.48 8.04
C LEU A 332 11.54 -0.44 6.92
N SER A 333 12.00 0.77 7.23
CA SER A 333 12.10 1.86 6.25
C SER A 333 12.98 1.49 5.06
N ASN A 334 14.08 0.79 5.31
CA ASN A 334 14.93 0.28 4.26
C ASN A 334 14.24 -0.85 3.45
N GLY A 335 13.47 -1.72 4.09
CA GLY A 335 12.64 -2.72 3.39
C GLY A 335 11.62 -2.09 2.44
N ILE A 336 10.98 -0.99 2.86
CA ILE A 336 10.05 -0.21 2.03
C ILE A 336 10.76 0.45 0.84
N LEU A 337 11.97 1.00 1.06
CA LEU A 337 12.80 1.54 -0.02
C LEU A 337 13.15 0.48 -1.06
N LYS A 338 13.58 -0.72 -0.61
CA LYS A 338 13.85 -1.87 -1.48
C LYS A 338 12.64 -2.25 -2.31
N LYS A 339 11.43 -2.28 -1.72
CA LYS A 339 10.17 -2.54 -2.43
C LYS A 339 9.89 -1.50 -3.51
N ALA A 340 9.95 -0.21 -3.18
CA ALA A 340 9.70 0.88 -4.13
C ALA A 340 10.68 0.84 -5.32
N LEU A 341 11.98 0.67 -5.03
CA LEU A 341 13.03 0.56 -6.06
C LEU A 341 12.86 -0.68 -6.94
N THR A 342 12.48 -1.82 -6.37
CA THR A 342 12.26 -3.05 -7.16
C THR A 342 11.17 -2.83 -8.20
N ILE A 343 10.06 -2.19 -7.81
CA ILE A 343 8.96 -1.86 -8.73
C ILE A 343 9.45 -0.91 -9.83
N ALA A 344 10.08 0.20 -9.45
CA ALA A 344 10.49 1.23 -10.41
C ALA A 344 11.60 0.76 -11.36
N VAL A 345 12.62 0.07 -10.85
CA VAL A 345 13.75 -0.40 -11.66
C VAL A 345 13.31 -1.47 -12.66
N ARG A 346 12.54 -2.48 -12.24
CA ARG A 346 12.02 -3.51 -13.17
C ARG A 346 11.14 -2.90 -14.27
N TYR A 347 10.25 -1.96 -13.89
CA TYR A 347 9.42 -1.24 -14.85
C TYR A 347 10.26 -0.39 -15.81
N CYS A 348 11.21 0.41 -15.31
CA CYS A 348 12.03 1.28 -16.16
C CYS A 348 13.01 0.51 -17.06
N ALA A 349 13.43 -0.70 -16.66
CA ALA A 349 14.30 -1.57 -17.44
C ALA A 349 13.60 -2.25 -18.64
N THR A 350 12.28 -2.15 -18.72
CA THR A 350 11.45 -2.78 -19.75
C THR A 350 10.51 -1.79 -20.45
N ARG A 351 10.14 -0.69 -19.78
CA ARG A 351 9.35 0.38 -20.37
C ARG A 351 10.18 1.13 -21.40
N ARG A 352 9.66 1.23 -22.62
CA ARG A 352 10.24 2.04 -23.70
C ARG A 352 9.39 3.27 -23.96
N GLN A 353 10.04 4.39 -24.26
CA GLN A 353 9.41 5.65 -24.65
C GLN A 353 10.46 6.58 -25.25
N GLY A 354 10.08 7.37 -26.24
CA GLY A 354 10.93 8.42 -26.82
C GLY A 354 11.94 7.91 -27.86
N ASP A 355 12.77 8.82 -28.34
CA ASP A 355 13.70 8.55 -29.44
C ASP A 355 14.82 7.58 -29.05
N GLN A 356 15.32 6.82 -30.04
CA GLN A 356 16.47 5.95 -29.88
C GLN A 356 17.76 6.77 -29.62
N VAL A 357 18.33 6.63 -28.43
CA VAL A 357 19.57 7.32 -28.02
C VAL A 357 20.85 6.49 -28.18
N SER A 358 20.73 5.19 -28.48
CA SER A 358 21.88 4.29 -28.64
C SER A 358 21.91 3.70 -30.04
N SER A 359 23.01 3.95 -30.77
CA SER A 359 23.25 3.36 -32.09
C SER A 359 23.43 1.83 -32.04
N ALA A 360 23.69 1.26 -30.87
CA ALA A 360 23.82 -0.18 -30.67
C ALA A 360 22.45 -0.90 -30.60
N SER A 361 21.36 -0.17 -30.36
CA SER A 361 20.02 -0.75 -30.21
C SER A 361 19.22 -0.64 -31.50
N LYS A 362 18.63 -1.75 -31.92
CA LYS A 362 17.80 -1.83 -33.14
C LYS A 362 16.31 -1.49 -32.89
N HIS A 363 15.92 -1.27 -31.64
CA HIS A 363 14.54 -0.93 -31.30
C HIS A 363 14.26 0.55 -31.65
N PRO A 364 13.07 0.94 -32.13
CA PRO A 364 12.78 2.35 -32.44
C PRO A 364 12.79 3.27 -31.20
N GLU A 365 12.43 2.72 -30.04
CA GLU A 365 12.35 3.45 -28.77
C GLU A 365 13.38 2.96 -27.73
N THR A 366 13.87 3.87 -26.91
CA THR A 366 14.82 3.61 -25.82
C THR A 366 14.11 3.15 -24.54
N LYS A 367 14.72 2.21 -23.79
CA LYS A 367 14.24 1.83 -22.45
C LYS A 367 14.44 3.01 -21.50
N LEU A 368 13.47 3.29 -20.61
CA LEU A 368 13.57 4.44 -19.71
C LEU A 368 14.88 4.45 -18.92
N LEU A 369 15.30 3.29 -18.41
CA LEU A 369 16.53 3.16 -17.62
C LEU A 369 17.82 3.39 -18.44
N ASP A 370 17.77 3.45 -19.76
CA ASP A 370 18.93 3.78 -20.61
C ASP A 370 19.16 5.30 -20.74
N TYR A 371 18.16 6.13 -20.40
CA TYR A 371 18.37 7.58 -20.31
C TYR A 371 19.20 7.93 -19.08
N GLN A 372 20.25 8.75 -19.27
CA GLN A 372 21.09 9.24 -18.18
C GLN A 372 20.27 9.94 -17.08
N SER A 373 19.19 10.64 -17.45
CA SER A 373 18.28 11.26 -16.49
C SER A 373 17.61 10.23 -15.57
N HIS A 374 17.09 9.12 -16.08
CA HIS A 374 16.51 8.07 -15.24
C HIS A 374 17.56 7.35 -14.40
N GLN A 375 18.78 7.19 -14.92
CA GLN A 375 19.89 6.63 -14.14
C GLN A 375 20.24 7.55 -12.96
N TYR A 376 20.33 8.86 -13.19
CA TYR A 376 20.60 9.84 -12.13
C TYR A 376 19.49 9.88 -11.07
N ARG A 377 18.23 9.65 -11.45
CA ARG A 377 17.09 9.58 -10.52
C ARG A 377 17.12 8.32 -9.64
N LEU A 378 17.37 7.15 -10.22
CA LEU A 378 17.16 5.86 -9.54
C LEU A 378 18.45 5.20 -9.01
N MET A 379 19.59 5.33 -9.69
CA MET A 379 20.82 4.61 -9.30
C MET A 379 21.41 5.10 -7.98
N PRO A 380 21.44 6.42 -7.67
CA PRO A 380 21.84 6.88 -6.34
C PRO A 380 20.92 6.41 -5.21
N LEU A 381 19.62 6.27 -5.48
CA LEU A 381 18.65 5.73 -4.52
C LEU A 381 18.87 4.23 -4.29
N LEU A 382 19.20 3.48 -5.35
CA LEU A 382 19.60 2.08 -5.22
C LEU A 382 20.88 1.95 -4.36
N ALA A 383 21.88 2.80 -4.60
CA ALA A 383 23.10 2.85 -3.80
C ALA A 383 22.81 3.15 -2.32
N LYS A 384 21.87 4.07 -2.07
CA LYS A 384 21.38 4.41 -0.73
C LYS A 384 20.69 3.24 -0.02
N ALA A 385 19.90 2.43 -0.72
CA ALA A 385 19.26 1.24 -0.13
C ALA A 385 20.28 0.22 0.40
N TYR A 386 21.39 0.03 -0.32
CA TYR A 386 22.50 -0.81 0.15
C TYR A 386 23.26 -0.17 1.31
N ALA A 387 23.56 1.13 1.23
CA ALA A 387 24.22 1.86 2.32
C ALA A 387 23.41 1.80 3.63
N TYR A 388 22.10 2.01 3.54
CA TYR A 388 21.18 1.90 4.67
C TYR A 388 21.06 0.48 5.18
N HIS A 389 21.07 -0.51 4.30
CA HIS A 389 21.07 -1.91 4.71
C HIS A 389 22.25 -2.22 5.63
N PHE A 390 23.48 -1.91 5.22
CA PHE A 390 24.66 -2.18 6.05
C PHE A 390 24.65 -1.37 7.35
N GLN A 391 24.14 -0.14 7.35
CA GLN A 391 23.96 0.63 8.57
C GLN A 391 22.93 -0.01 9.52
N THR A 392 21.78 -0.45 9.01
CA THR A 392 20.75 -1.11 9.81
C THR A 392 21.22 -2.45 10.36
N SER A 393 21.94 -3.25 9.58
CA SER A 393 22.52 -4.52 10.03
C SER A 393 23.55 -4.30 11.14
N TYR A 394 24.40 -3.27 11.00
CA TYR A 394 25.34 -2.89 12.06
C TYR A 394 24.62 -2.49 13.35
N ILE A 395 23.62 -1.62 13.26
CA ILE A 395 22.77 -1.23 14.40
C ILE A 395 22.17 -2.45 15.09
N ASN A 396 21.57 -3.36 14.33
CA ASN A 396 20.91 -4.54 14.88
C ASN A 396 21.93 -5.45 15.57
N SER A 397 23.14 -5.61 15.00
CA SER A 397 24.21 -6.37 15.63
C SER A 397 24.65 -5.78 16.99
N LEU A 398 24.66 -4.44 17.11
CA LEU A 398 24.96 -3.77 18.38
C LEU A 398 23.85 -3.98 19.41
N ILE A 399 22.58 -3.94 18.99
CA ILE A 399 21.43 -4.19 19.86
C ILE A 399 21.47 -5.64 20.36
N SER A 400 21.65 -6.62 19.47
CA SER A 400 21.75 -8.02 19.85
C SER A 400 22.91 -8.26 20.82
N LYS A 401 24.06 -7.62 20.59
CA LYS A 401 25.19 -7.69 21.51
C LYS A 401 24.86 -7.09 22.87
N PHE A 402 24.19 -5.92 22.90
CA PHE A 402 23.73 -5.30 24.15
C PHE A 402 22.82 -6.23 24.96
N GLU A 403 21.90 -6.92 24.30
CA GLU A 403 20.98 -7.86 24.95
C GLU A 403 21.72 -9.11 25.47
N GLN A 404 22.67 -9.65 24.70
CA GLN A 404 23.47 -10.82 25.09
C GLN A 404 24.39 -10.53 26.28
N ASP A 405 24.98 -9.33 26.34
CA ASP A 405 25.89 -8.90 27.41
C ASP A 405 25.14 -8.41 28.66
N GLY A 406 23.84 -8.69 28.80
CA GLY A 406 23.03 -8.35 29.98
C GLY A 406 22.79 -6.85 30.16
N GLY A 407 22.93 -6.06 29.10
CA GLY A 407 22.83 -4.60 29.11
C GLY A 407 24.09 -3.87 29.56
N ASP A 408 25.23 -4.57 29.63
CA ASP A 408 26.53 -3.98 29.98
C ASP A 408 27.28 -3.52 28.72
N LEU A 409 26.98 -2.30 28.26
CA LEU A 409 27.84 -1.57 27.34
C LEU A 409 28.35 -0.28 27.97
N GLU A 410 29.55 0.13 27.54
CA GLU A 410 30.13 1.42 27.90
C GLU A 410 29.11 2.55 27.63
N MET A 411 28.85 3.36 28.65
CA MET A 411 27.86 4.44 28.60
C MET A 411 28.09 5.42 27.43
N ASP A 412 29.35 5.67 27.09
CA ASP A 412 29.72 6.57 25.99
C ASP A 412 29.33 6.00 24.63
N LEU A 413 29.43 4.67 24.45
CA LEU A 413 29.02 4.01 23.21
C LEU A 413 27.49 3.96 23.10
N LEU A 414 26.76 3.75 24.21
CA LEU A 414 25.30 3.86 24.22
C LEU A 414 24.81 5.26 23.89
N ALA A 415 25.49 6.28 24.41
CA ALA A 415 25.21 7.67 24.09
C ALA A 415 25.46 7.98 22.61
N ASP A 416 26.54 7.45 22.02
CA ASP A 416 26.84 7.57 20.58
C ASP A 416 25.79 6.88 19.71
N ILE A 417 25.42 5.64 20.04
CA ILE A 417 24.37 4.90 19.32
C ILE A 417 23.06 5.70 19.38
N HIS A 418 22.63 6.12 20.57
CA HIS A 418 21.38 6.87 20.72
C HIS A 418 21.41 8.21 19.98
N GLY A 419 22.49 8.97 20.13
CA GLY A 419 22.68 10.28 19.52
C GLY A 419 22.71 10.21 17.99
N THR A 420 23.40 9.22 17.43
CA THR A 420 23.48 9.00 15.98
C THR A 420 22.18 8.41 15.43
N MET A 421 21.54 7.49 16.17
CA MET A 421 20.28 6.83 15.77
C MET A 421 19.15 7.81 15.57
N ALA A 422 19.02 8.84 16.42
CA ALA A 422 17.97 9.84 16.28
C ALA A 422 18.04 10.51 14.89
N GLY A 423 19.22 10.96 14.50
CA GLY A 423 19.48 11.53 13.18
C GLY A 423 19.34 10.50 12.07
N PHE A 424 19.83 9.27 12.25
CA PHE A 424 19.67 8.22 11.25
C PHE A 424 18.19 7.91 10.99
N LYS A 425 17.36 7.82 12.03
CA LYS A 425 15.90 7.73 11.91
C LYS A 425 15.36 8.90 11.11
N ALA A 426 15.73 10.13 11.44
CA ALA A 426 15.23 11.31 10.75
C ALA A 426 15.59 11.34 9.26
N PHE A 427 16.87 11.27 8.93
CA PHE A 427 17.34 11.42 7.56
C PHE A 427 17.03 10.21 6.69
N SER A 428 17.14 8.99 7.22
CA SER A 428 16.77 7.80 6.43
C SER A 428 15.29 7.80 6.08
N THR A 429 14.40 8.16 7.01
CA THR A 429 12.96 8.17 6.73
C THR A 429 12.55 9.31 5.80
N TRP A 430 13.14 10.50 5.92
CA TRP A 430 12.95 11.56 4.91
C TRP A 430 13.43 11.12 3.52
N ASP A 431 14.59 10.47 3.45
CA ASP A 431 15.15 9.98 2.20
C ASP A 431 14.29 8.88 1.58
N VAL A 432 13.76 7.94 2.38
CA VAL A 432 12.85 6.90 1.90
C VAL A 432 11.53 7.50 1.40
N LEU A 433 10.95 8.47 2.12
CA LEU A 433 9.73 9.14 1.69
C LEU A 433 9.91 9.81 0.32
N ALA A 434 11.01 10.57 0.15
CA ALA A 434 11.35 11.19 -1.12
C ALA A 434 11.63 10.15 -2.22
N ALA A 435 12.29 9.05 -1.89
CA ALA A 435 12.61 7.98 -2.83
C ALA A 435 11.37 7.22 -3.32
N ILE A 436 10.36 6.99 -2.48
CA ILE A 436 9.09 6.38 -2.92
C ILE A 436 8.43 7.27 -3.97
N GLU A 437 8.36 8.58 -3.72
CA GLU A 437 7.78 9.53 -4.66
C GLU A 437 8.60 9.63 -5.96
N GLU A 438 9.92 9.57 -5.87
CA GLU A 438 10.80 9.54 -7.05
C GLU A 438 10.62 8.25 -7.88
N CYS A 439 10.46 7.10 -7.22
CA CYS A 439 10.10 5.83 -7.86
C CYS A 439 8.74 5.93 -8.55
N ARG A 440 7.74 6.53 -7.89
CA ARG A 440 6.39 6.76 -8.42
C ARG A 440 6.43 7.61 -9.69
N GLN A 441 7.11 8.74 -9.65
CA GLN A 441 7.24 9.65 -10.79
C GLN A 441 8.06 9.03 -11.93
N SER A 442 9.07 8.21 -11.63
CA SER A 442 9.85 7.47 -12.65
C SER A 442 9.01 6.43 -13.40
N CYS A 443 7.89 5.98 -12.82
CA CYS A 443 6.95 5.08 -13.49
C CYS A 443 5.89 5.82 -14.35
N GLY A 444 5.93 7.15 -14.42
CA GLY A 444 4.97 7.96 -15.18
C GLY A 444 3.52 7.75 -14.72
N GLY A 445 2.57 7.78 -15.67
CA GLY A 445 1.14 7.59 -15.37
C GLY A 445 0.82 6.26 -14.70
N ASN A 446 1.56 5.18 -15.03
CA ASN A 446 1.40 3.89 -14.37
C ASN A 446 1.80 3.95 -12.89
N GLY A 447 2.75 4.80 -12.52
CA GLY A 447 3.10 5.02 -11.11
C GLY A 447 1.97 5.63 -10.28
N TYR A 448 0.97 6.27 -10.89
CA TYR A 448 -0.17 6.86 -10.19
C TYR A 448 -1.29 5.86 -9.90
N SER A 449 -1.31 4.71 -10.58
CA SER A 449 -2.31 3.67 -10.34
C SER A 449 -2.09 2.98 -8.99
N ALA A 450 -3.15 2.89 -8.18
CA ALA A 450 -3.09 2.23 -6.87
C ALA A 450 -2.66 0.75 -6.97
N TYR A 451 -2.99 0.06 -8.08
CA TYR A 451 -2.62 -1.34 -8.34
C TYR A 451 -1.12 -1.58 -8.58
N ASN A 452 -0.32 -0.52 -8.53
CA ASN A 452 1.13 -0.58 -8.65
C ASN A 452 1.83 -0.31 -7.31
N ALA A 453 1.08 -0.30 -6.21
CA ALA A 453 1.49 -0.13 -4.82
C ALA A 453 2.09 1.22 -4.43
N LEU A 454 2.86 1.88 -5.32
CA LEU A 454 3.62 3.09 -4.99
C LEU A 454 2.78 4.23 -4.36
N PRO A 455 1.55 4.55 -4.83
CA PRO A 455 0.74 5.59 -4.19
C PRO A 455 0.31 5.24 -2.75
N ALA A 456 -0.15 4.01 -2.52
CA ALA A 456 -0.54 3.55 -1.19
C ALA A 456 0.68 3.47 -0.26
N LEU A 457 1.81 2.98 -0.78
CA LEU A 457 3.08 2.93 -0.07
C LEU A 457 3.54 4.32 0.38
N LEU A 458 3.42 5.34 -0.48
CA LEU A 458 3.73 6.73 -0.15
C LEU A 458 2.82 7.26 0.96
N ALA A 459 1.51 7.01 0.84
CA ALA A 459 0.52 7.43 1.81
C ALA A 459 0.78 6.80 3.19
N ASP A 460 1.00 5.48 3.24
CA ASP A 460 1.21 4.74 4.47
C ASP A 460 2.55 5.09 5.13
N PHE A 461 3.63 5.20 4.34
CA PHE A 461 4.97 5.49 4.85
C PHE A 461 5.11 6.93 5.39
N SER A 462 4.30 7.87 4.91
CA SER A 462 4.38 9.29 5.30
C SER A 462 4.30 9.55 6.81
N VAL A 463 3.62 8.69 7.58
CA VAL A 463 3.53 8.85 9.04
C VAL A 463 4.87 8.58 9.75
N ILE A 464 5.78 7.82 9.12
CA ILE A 464 7.05 7.39 9.72
C ILE A 464 8.02 8.56 9.97
N VAL A 465 7.90 9.64 9.19
CA VAL A 465 8.69 10.86 9.41
C VAL A 465 8.18 11.69 10.59
N THR A 466 7.04 11.33 11.19
CA THR A 466 6.38 12.06 12.27
C THR A 466 6.36 11.28 13.59
N PHE A 467 5.88 10.03 13.58
CA PHE A 467 5.80 9.26 14.82
C PHE A 467 7.19 8.78 15.30
N GLU A 468 7.27 8.24 16.53
CA GLU A 468 8.55 7.82 17.14
C GLU A 468 9.61 8.94 17.19
N GLY A 469 9.13 10.18 17.31
CA GLY A 469 9.91 11.42 17.32
C GLY A 469 9.90 12.12 15.97
N ASP A 470 9.34 13.33 15.92
CA ASP A 470 9.39 14.20 14.74
C ASP A 470 10.83 14.32 14.20
N ASN A 471 10.99 14.19 12.88
CA ASN A 471 12.32 14.13 12.28
C ASN A 471 13.16 15.40 12.52
N THR A 472 12.56 16.59 12.58
CA THR A 472 13.28 17.82 12.90
C THR A 472 13.76 17.82 14.35
N VAL A 473 12.91 17.39 15.29
CA VAL A 473 13.28 17.23 16.70
C VAL A 473 14.38 16.18 16.86
N MET A 474 14.31 15.06 16.14
CA MET A 474 15.34 14.01 16.16
C MET A 474 16.67 14.47 15.55
N ALA A 475 16.64 15.23 14.45
CA ALA A 475 17.84 15.83 13.89
C ALA A 475 18.49 16.82 14.88
N GLN A 476 17.69 17.65 15.55
CA GLN A 476 18.16 18.55 16.61
C GLN A 476 18.75 17.79 17.81
N GLN A 477 18.20 16.62 18.15
CA GLN A 477 18.76 15.75 19.19
C GLN A 477 20.18 15.27 18.82
N THR A 478 20.41 14.88 17.57
CA THR A 478 21.75 14.56 17.07
C THR A 478 22.66 15.79 17.04
N GLY A 479 22.13 16.96 16.65
CA GLY A 479 22.87 18.23 16.72
C GLY A 479 23.36 18.56 18.14
N SER A 480 22.50 18.35 19.14
CA SER A 480 22.88 18.50 20.55
C SER A 480 23.93 17.46 20.99
N TYR A 481 23.83 16.23 20.48
CA TYR A 481 24.79 15.18 20.77
C TYR A 481 26.19 15.49 20.23
N VAL A 482 26.31 15.94 18.97
CA VAL A 482 27.64 16.25 18.40
C VAL A 482 28.30 17.47 19.05
N LEU A 483 27.53 18.45 19.56
CA LEU A 483 28.10 19.54 20.38
C LEU A 483 28.68 19.03 21.69
N LYS A 484 27.98 18.12 22.38
CA LYS A 484 28.52 17.48 23.60
C LYS A 484 29.80 16.72 23.30
N ALA A 485 29.92 16.08 22.13
CA ALA A 485 31.14 15.42 21.71
C ALA A 485 32.30 16.43 21.48
N VAL A 486 32.02 17.62 20.94
CA VAL A 486 33.02 18.69 20.83
C VAL A 486 33.47 19.18 22.21
N ASP A 487 32.55 19.35 23.16
CA ASP A 487 32.91 19.75 24.53
C ASP A 487 33.76 18.67 25.22
N ALA A 488 33.38 17.40 25.06
CA ALA A 488 34.16 16.25 25.56
C ALA A 488 35.58 16.25 24.98
N MET A 489 35.71 16.44 23.66
CA MET A 489 37.00 16.55 22.97
C MET A 489 37.85 17.70 23.53
N LYS A 490 37.28 18.90 23.68
CA LYS A 490 37.99 20.08 24.22
C LYS A 490 38.47 19.86 25.66
N ASN A 491 37.74 19.05 26.42
CA ASN A 491 38.09 18.67 27.79
C ASN A 491 39.05 17.47 27.87
N GLY A 492 39.58 16.98 26.74
CA GLY A 492 40.51 15.85 26.70
C GLY A 492 39.86 14.50 27.02
N GLN A 493 38.54 14.38 26.94
CA GLN A 493 37.83 13.13 27.15
C GLN A 493 37.96 12.23 25.91
N LYS A 494 38.00 10.91 26.13
CA LYS A 494 38.04 9.92 25.06
C LYS A 494 36.70 9.92 24.32
N LEU A 495 36.74 10.05 23.00
CA LEU A 495 35.56 9.90 22.16
C LEU A 495 35.39 8.42 21.74
N SER A 496 34.15 7.97 21.69
CA SER A 496 33.75 6.64 21.25
C SER A 496 32.79 6.73 20.05
N GLY A 497 32.72 5.65 19.26
CA GLY A 497 31.74 5.52 18.18
C GLY A 497 31.95 6.47 16.99
N ALA A 498 30.84 6.95 16.41
CA ALA A 498 30.83 7.70 15.16
C ALA A 498 31.54 9.06 15.26
N VAL A 499 31.54 9.72 16.42
CA VAL A 499 32.15 11.07 16.61
C VAL A 499 33.68 11.07 16.68
N ARG A 500 34.34 9.92 16.61
CA ARG A 500 35.81 9.81 16.65
C ARG A 500 36.53 10.60 15.55
N TYR A 501 35.88 10.90 14.44
CA TYR A 501 36.48 11.74 13.38
C TYR A 501 36.91 13.13 13.87
N LEU A 502 36.36 13.62 14.99
CA LEU A 502 36.68 14.95 15.52
C LEU A 502 38.16 15.09 15.93
N VAL A 503 38.84 13.99 16.30
CA VAL A 503 40.24 14.00 16.73
C VAL A 503 41.24 13.64 15.61
N ASP A 504 40.75 13.10 14.49
CA ASP A 504 41.57 12.51 13.41
C ASP A 504 41.53 13.37 12.12
N VAL A 505 41.77 14.69 12.25
CA VAL A 505 41.72 15.64 11.12
C VAL A 505 43.06 16.34 10.96
N HIS A 506 43.86 15.87 9.99
CA HIS A 506 45.22 16.38 9.78
C HIS A 506 45.45 16.94 8.36
N ASP A 507 44.66 16.48 7.38
CA ASP A 507 44.86 16.84 5.98
C ASP A 507 44.26 18.22 5.66
N LYS A 508 45.08 19.08 5.04
CA LYS A 508 44.66 20.42 4.59
C LYS A 508 44.08 20.45 3.18
N HIS A 509 44.33 19.41 2.39
CA HIS A 509 43.90 19.27 1.00
C HIS A 509 43.57 17.81 0.73
N TRP A 510 42.69 17.52 -0.23
CA TRP A 510 42.25 16.15 -0.51
C TRP A 510 43.36 15.25 -1.07
N GLY A 511 44.26 15.81 -1.86
CA GLY A 511 45.41 15.11 -2.41
C GLY A 511 45.03 14.05 -3.44
N VAL A 512 44.06 14.34 -4.31
CA VAL A 512 43.72 13.54 -5.49
C VAL A 512 44.41 14.15 -6.71
N GLU A 513 45.19 13.33 -7.44
CA GLU A 513 46.04 13.80 -8.54
C GLU A 513 45.42 13.59 -9.93
N SER A 514 44.37 12.78 -10.03
CA SER A 514 43.70 12.45 -11.29
C SER A 514 42.21 12.22 -11.09
N GLU A 515 41.45 12.29 -12.19
CA GLU A 515 40.01 12.03 -12.18
C GLU A 515 39.67 10.63 -11.65
N ALA A 516 40.43 9.59 -12.01
CA ALA A 516 40.21 8.24 -11.48
C ALA A 516 40.52 8.15 -9.97
N GLY A 517 41.38 9.02 -9.45
CA GLY A 517 41.75 9.07 -8.04
C GLY A 517 40.58 9.45 -7.12
N VAL A 518 39.53 10.11 -7.64
CA VAL A 518 38.33 10.46 -6.85
C VAL A 518 37.56 9.23 -6.38
N LEU A 519 37.77 8.07 -7.02
CA LEU A 519 37.11 6.80 -6.69
C LEU A 519 37.85 6.01 -5.61
N ASN A 520 39.04 6.46 -5.18
CA ASN A 520 39.84 5.74 -4.20
C ASN A 520 39.16 5.78 -2.81
N LEU A 521 38.87 4.60 -2.24
CA LEU A 521 38.13 4.48 -0.98
C LEU A 521 38.83 5.16 0.21
N SER A 522 40.16 5.11 0.30
CA SER A 522 40.88 5.75 1.40
C SER A 522 40.85 7.27 1.28
N LYS A 523 40.93 7.81 0.06
CA LYS A 523 40.75 9.24 -0.23
C LYS A 523 39.32 9.70 0.02
N LEU A 524 38.31 8.91 -0.33
CA LEU A 524 36.92 9.19 -0.01
C LEU A 524 36.70 9.23 1.51
N ARG A 525 37.25 8.26 2.25
CA ARG A 525 37.18 8.21 3.71
C ARG A 525 37.84 9.45 4.35
N ALA A 526 38.97 9.92 3.82
CA ALA A 526 39.61 11.15 4.28
C ALA A 526 38.72 12.39 4.05
N ALA A 527 38.12 12.53 2.85
CA ALA A 527 37.20 13.63 2.56
C ALA A 527 35.93 13.58 3.44
N LEU A 528 35.37 12.39 3.70
CA LEU A 528 34.23 12.20 4.60
C LEU A 528 34.56 12.68 6.02
N ARG A 529 35.72 12.29 6.56
CA ARG A 529 36.18 12.77 7.89
C ARG A 529 36.35 14.27 7.91
N PHE A 530 37.00 14.84 6.89
CA PHE A 530 37.19 16.29 6.79
C PHE A 530 35.84 17.02 6.77
N TYR A 531 34.89 16.54 5.95
CA TYR A 531 33.55 17.11 5.81
C TYR A 531 32.80 17.12 7.16
N ALA A 532 32.72 15.96 7.81
CA ALA A 532 32.01 15.82 9.07
C ALA A 532 32.63 16.63 10.21
N ALA A 533 33.95 16.58 10.35
CA ALA A 533 34.65 17.29 11.41
C ALA A 533 34.48 18.81 11.29
N HIS A 534 34.78 19.37 10.11
CA HIS A 534 34.73 20.82 9.93
C HIS A 534 33.30 21.36 9.98
N GLN A 535 32.30 20.58 9.52
CA GLN A 535 30.91 20.97 9.68
C GLN A 535 30.51 21.05 11.17
N VAL A 536 30.87 20.04 11.97
CA VAL A 536 30.61 20.04 13.43
C VAL A 536 31.35 21.15 14.16
N LEU A 537 32.62 21.37 13.85
CA LEU A 537 33.42 22.42 14.48
C LEU A 537 32.90 23.82 14.12
N SER A 538 32.52 24.05 12.86
CA SER A 538 31.91 25.32 12.43
C SER A 538 30.57 25.59 13.13
N PHE A 539 29.76 24.55 13.31
CA PHE A 539 28.52 24.65 14.10
C PHE A 539 28.81 24.97 15.57
N ALA A 540 29.79 24.31 16.19
CA ALA A 540 30.17 24.60 17.58
C ALA A 540 30.67 26.04 17.77
N GLU A 541 31.41 26.60 16.81
CA GLU A 541 31.79 28.01 16.83
C GLU A 541 30.59 28.95 16.69
N THR A 542 29.65 28.61 15.81
CA THR A 542 28.42 29.39 15.62
C THR A 542 27.57 29.40 16.88
N MET A 543 27.42 28.23 17.53
CA MET A 543 26.76 28.11 18.83
C MET A 543 27.49 28.91 19.92
N ALA A 544 28.83 28.91 19.94
CA ALA A 544 29.59 29.71 20.90
C ALA A 544 29.40 31.22 20.69
N ARG A 545 29.33 31.69 19.44
CA ARG A 545 29.01 33.10 19.11
C ARG A 545 27.58 33.47 19.53
N ALA A 546 26.61 32.59 19.25
CA ALA A 546 25.22 32.81 19.63
C ALA A 546 25.07 32.86 21.17
N SER A 547 25.67 31.93 21.90
CA SER A 547 25.67 31.92 23.36
C SER A 547 26.24 33.21 23.95
N LYS A 548 27.32 33.75 23.37
CA LYS A 548 27.87 35.06 23.79
C LYS A 548 26.95 36.24 23.51
N LYS A 549 26.19 36.19 22.40
CA LYS A 549 25.29 37.27 21.97
C LYS A 549 24.00 37.31 22.78
N PHE A 550 23.38 36.16 23.02
CA PHE A 550 22.05 36.07 23.63
C PHE A 550 22.09 35.78 25.14
N GLY A 551 23.16 35.14 25.65
CA GLY A 551 23.30 34.76 27.05
C GLY A 551 22.40 33.58 27.48
N ALA A 552 21.13 33.59 27.06
CA ALA A 552 20.19 32.49 27.27
C ALA A 552 20.46 31.32 26.30
N ARG A 553 20.58 30.11 26.85
CA ARG A 553 20.87 28.88 26.08
C ARG A 553 19.81 28.60 25.02
N ASP A 554 18.54 28.74 25.36
CA ASP A 554 17.44 28.40 24.46
C ASP A 554 17.32 29.38 23.29
N GLU A 555 17.60 30.67 23.53
CA GLU A 555 17.69 31.67 22.45
C GLU A 555 18.87 31.40 21.53
N ALA A 556 20.04 31.08 22.10
CA ALA A 556 21.22 30.71 21.32
C ALA A 556 20.97 29.44 20.49
N TRP A 557 20.35 28.42 21.08
CA TRP A 557 19.98 27.19 20.37
C TRP A 557 19.01 27.48 19.23
N ASN A 558 17.94 28.25 19.50
CA ASN A 558 16.95 28.64 18.49
C ASN A 558 17.60 29.35 17.30
N HIS A 559 18.59 30.22 17.54
CA HIS A 559 19.33 30.92 16.49
C HIS A 559 20.18 29.98 15.61
N CYS A 560 20.53 28.79 16.11
CA CYS A 560 21.42 27.85 15.44
C CYS A 560 20.73 26.54 15.03
N GLN A 561 19.40 26.43 15.10
CA GLN A 561 18.67 25.19 14.80
C GLN A 561 18.91 24.68 13.37
N VAL A 562 19.01 25.59 12.39
CA VAL A 562 19.28 25.21 10.99
C VAL A 562 20.66 24.59 10.85
N ASP A 563 21.69 25.20 11.45
CA ASP A 563 23.04 24.65 11.49
C ASP A 563 23.09 23.31 12.23
N ALA A 564 22.29 23.16 13.29
CA ALA A 564 22.19 21.91 14.06
C ALA A 564 21.66 20.76 13.19
N ILE A 565 20.61 21.00 12.40
CA ILE A 565 20.00 20.01 11.51
C ILE A 565 20.95 19.65 10.37
N GLU A 566 21.56 20.63 9.70
CA GLU A 566 22.51 20.36 8.62
C GLU A 566 23.75 19.60 9.12
N THR A 567 24.25 19.97 10.30
CA THR A 567 25.37 19.27 10.93
C THR A 567 25.01 17.84 11.30
N ALA A 568 23.79 17.60 11.80
CA ALA A 568 23.30 16.26 12.06
C ALA A 568 23.20 15.42 10.77
N ARG A 569 22.75 16.02 9.65
CA ARG A 569 22.67 15.36 8.34
C ARG A 569 24.04 14.88 7.88
N VAL A 570 25.03 15.77 7.95
CA VAL A 570 26.41 15.47 7.54
C VAL A 570 27.06 14.43 8.44
N HIS A 571 26.83 14.50 9.76
CA HIS A 571 27.29 13.49 10.72
C HIS A 571 26.69 12.10 10.42
N VAL A 572 25.39 12.02 10.19
CA VAL A 572 24.69 10.77 9.86
C VAL A 572 25.18 10.21 8.52
N PHE A 573 25.34 11.07 7.51
CA PHE A 573 25.88 10.68 6.21
C PHE A 573 27.29 10.09 6.36
N TYR A 574 28.17 10.73 7.14
CA TYR A 574 29.49 10.21 7.46
C TYR A 574 29.42 8.80 8.07
N SER A 575 28.53 8.61 9.06
CA SER A 575 28.36 7.31 9.74
C SER A 575 27.97 6.21 8.75
N VAL A 576 26.97 6.45 7.92
CA VAL A 576 26.47 5.50 6.91
C VAL A 576 27.53 5.23 5.83
N ALA A 577 28.16 6.28 5.29
CA ALA A 577 29.15 6.14 4.23
C ALA A 577 30.38 5.36 4.70
N THR A 578 30.88 5.70 5.89
CA THR A 578 32.02 5.01 6.50
C THR A 578 31.71 3.54 6.76
N ARG A 579 30.49 3.24 7.24
CA ARG A 579 30.03 1.85 7.42
C ARG A 579 30.02 1.07 6.12
N PHE A 580 29.56 1.69 5.02
CA PHE A 580 29.57 1.03 3.72
C PHE A 580 31.01 0.76 3.26
N ILE A 581 31.94 1.72 3.42
CA ILE A 581 33.35 1.49 3.09
C ILE A 581 33.95 0.37 3.96
N ASP A 582 33.66 0.34 5.26
CA ASP A 582 34.10 -0.73 6.17
C ASP A 582 33.64 -2.10 5.67
N GLU A 583 32.41 -2.21 5.18
CA GLU A 583 31.87 -3.46 4.64
C GLU A 583 32.60 -3.88 3.35
N ILE A 584 32.92 -2.94 2.45
CA ILE A 584 33.73 -3.23 1.26
C ILE A 584 35.12 -3.73 1.64
N GLU A 585 35.77 -3.07 2.60
CA GLU A 585 37.10 -3.45 3.08
C GLU A 585 37.07 -4.84 3.76
N HIS A 586 36.05 -5.12 4.57
CA HIS A 586 35.83 -6.42 5.18
C HIS A 586 35.62 -7.51 4.12
N LEU A 587 34.80 -7.25 3.10
CA LEU A 587 34.57 -8.16 1.98
C LEU A 587 35.87 -8.42 1.20
N GLN A 588 36.69 -7.38 0.97
CA GLN A 588 37.99 -7.52 0.31
C GLN A 588 38.98 -8.36 1.13
N GLN A 589 38.99 -8.20 2.45
CA GLN A 589 39.84 -8.99 3.35
C GLN A 589 39.41 -10.46 3.41
N THR A 590 38.10 -10.72 3.40
CA THR A 590 37.53 -12.07 3.46
C THR A 590 37.40 -12.75 2.10
N ALA A 591 37.59 -12.02 1.00
CA ALA A 591 37.50 -12.52 -0.38
C ALA A 591 38.43 -13.70 -0.69
N GLN A 592 39.54 -13.86 0.04
CA GLN A 592 40.43 -15.02 -0.11
C GLN A 592 39.82 -16.32 0.45
N ALA A 593 38.88 -16.23 1.40
CA ALA A 593 38.24 -17.36 2.04
C ALA A 593 36.98 -17.84 1.29
N ASP A 594 36.29 -16.96 0.54
CA ASP A 594 35.15 -17.32 -0.31
C ASP A 594 35.20 -16.58 -1.67
N PRO A 595 35.57 -17.28 -2.78
CA PRO A 595 35.62 -16.70 -4.11
C PRO A 595 34.28 -16.13 -4.61
N LYS A 596 33.13 -16.59 -4.08
CA LYS A 596 31.81 -16.07 -4.47
C LYS A 596 31.58 -14.67 -3.90
N HIS A 597 32.11 -14.38 -2.71
CA HIS A 597 32.08 -13.05 -2.11
C HIS A 597 32.97 -12.05 -2.85
N ALA A 598 34.12 -12.50 -3.38
CA ALA A 598 35.01 -11.68 -4.19
C ALA A 598 34.31 -11.08 -5.43
N ALA A 599 33.35 -11.80 -6.01
CA ALA A 599 32.57 -11.35 -7.17
C ALA A 599 31.56 -10.24 -6.85
N LEU A 600 31.19 -10.04 -5.57
CA LEU A 600 30.28 -8.96 -5.15
C LEU A 600 31.00 -7.61 -5.06
N THR A 601 32.29 -7.64 -4.73
CA THR A 601 33.11 -6.45 -4.43
C THR A 601 33.03 -5.36 -5.50
N PRO A 602 33.16 -5.63 -6.82
CA PRO A 602 33.12 -4.57 -7.82
C PRO A 602 31.78 -3.84 -7.87
N ALA A 603 30.66 -4.58 -7.76
CA ALA A 603 29.32 -4.00 -7.77
C ALA A 603 29.07 -3.17 -6.50
N LEU A 604 29.39 -3.71 -5.33
CA LEU A 604 29.22 -3.00 -4.07
C LEU A 604 30.16 -1.78 -3.94
N THR A 605 31.39 -1.87 -4.49
CA THR A 605 32.32 -0.74 -4.54
C THR A 605 31.77 0.39 -5.41
N ALA A 606 31.22 0.08 -6.59
CA ALA A 606 30.59 1.08 -7.46
C ALA A 606 29.38 1.73 -6.79
N MET A 607 28.58 0.96 -6.05
CA MET A 607 27.45 1.45 -5.27
C MET A 607 27.90 2.38 -4.13
N CYS A 608 28.93 1.99 -3.38
CA CYS A 608 29.51 2.81 -2.32
C CYS A 608 30.09 4.12 -2.88
N GLN A 609 30.85 4.06 -3.98
CA GLN A 609 31.40 5.24 -4.65
C GLN A 609 30.28 6.16 -5.16
N LEU A 610 29.22 5.59 -5.75
CA LEU A 610 28.08 6.37 -6.23
C LEU A 610 27.36 7.08 -5.08
N PHE A 611 27.12 6.37 -3.98
CA PHE A 611 26.51 6.94 -2.78
C PHE A 611 27.31 8.13 -2.25
N VAL A 612 28.65 8.00 -2.18
CA VAL A 612 29.52 9.07 -1.68
C VAL A 612 29.63 10.25 -2.66
N LEU A 613 29.91 9.98 -3.93
CA LEU A 613 30.10 11.04 -4.92
C LEU A 613 28.80 11.79 -5.24
N TYR A 614 27.63 11.14 -5.11
CA TYR A 614 26.35 11.82 -5.26
C TYR A 614 26.14 12.91 -4.21
N GLU A 615 26.45 12.63 -2.94
CA GLU A 615 26.42 13.64 -1.87
C GLU A 615 27.46 14.74 -2.09
N PHE A 616 28.67 14.37 -2.53
CA PHE A 616 29.71 15.34 -2.81
C PHE A 616 29.31 16.27 -3.97
N ASP A 617 28.77 15.78 -5.07
CA ASP A 617 28.28 16.61 -6.19
C ASP A 617 27.13 17.54 -5.76
N ARG A 618 26.17 17.01 -4.99
CA ARG A 618 24.93 17.71 -4.62
C ARG A 618 25.13 18.79 -3.55
N SER A 619 25.92 18.51 -2.53
CA SER A 619 26.02 19.35 -1.32
C SER A 619 27.46 19.56 -0.88
N GLY A 620 28.32 18.55 -1.02
CA GLY A 620 29.70 18.60 -0.50
C GLY A 620 30.63 19.56 -1.25
N CYS A 621 30.55 19.67 -2.57
CA CYS A 621 31.47 20.48 -3.38
C CYS A 621 31.49 21.96 -2.94
N ALA A 622 30.32 22.55 -2.65
CA ALA A 622 30.24 23.91 -2.13
C ALA A 622 30.94 24.05 -0.77
N PHE A 623 30.80 23.05 0.09
CA PHE A 623 31.48 22.98 1.38
C PHE A 623 33.00 22.86 1.22
N PHE A 624 33.48 21.92 0.39
CA PHE A 624 34.91 21.66 0.21
C PHE A 624 35.64 22.84 -0.44
N LEU A 625 35.01 23.52 -1.40
CA LEU A 625 35.53 24.73 -2.03
C LEU A 625 35.67 25.88 -1.02
N ARG A 626 34.66 26.07 -0.15
CA ARG A 626 34.71 27.10 0.91
C ARG A 626 35.89 26.90 1.86
N HIS A 627 36.26 25.65 2.13
CA HIS A 627 37.37 25.29 3.00
C HIS A 627 38.70 25.12 2.26
N ALA A 628 38.74 25.39 0.95
CA ALA A 628 39.91 25.15 0.09
C ALA A 628 40.47 23.71 0.16
N TYR A 629 39.64 22.73 0.56
CA TYR A 629 40.03 21.33 0.65
C TYR A 629 40.06 20.64 -0.71
N MET A 630 39.14 21.05 -1.59
CA MET A 630 39.07 20.65 -3.00
C MET A 630 39.11 21.88 -3.90
N THR A 631 39.53 21.66 -5.15
CA THR A 631 39.57 22.62 -6.25
C THR A 631 38.33 22.48 -7.15
N PRO A 632 37.98 23.51 -7.95
CA PRO A 632 36.90 23.41 -8.93
C PRO A 632 37.09 22.26 -9.94
N ARG A 633 38.35 21.90 -10.23
CA ARG A 633 38.71 20.79 -11.11
C ARG A 633 38.34 19.45 -10.49
N GLU A 634 38.67 19.23 -9.22
CA GLU A 634 38.29 18.02 -8.49
C GLU A 634 36.77 17.90 -8.35
N CYS A 635 36.05 19.00 -8.13
CA CYS A 635 34.57 19.00 -8.15
C CYS A 635 34.01 18.59 -9.52
N SER A 636 34.65 19.02 -10.61
CA SER A 636 34.26 18.61 -11.98
C SER A 636 34.52 17.13 -12.22
N TRP A 637 35.62 16.59 -11.69
CA TRP A 637 35.91 15.16 -11.70
C TRP A 637 34.89 14.33 -10.92
N ILE A 638 34.49 14.79 -9.73
CA ILE A 638 33.44 14.16 -8.93
C ILE A 638 32.15 14.04 -9.76
N ARG A 639 31.71 15.13 -10.40
CA ARG A 639 30.51 15.14 -11.25
C ARG A 639 30.61 14.14 -12.40
N SER A 640 31.72 14.16 -13.13
CA SER A 640 31.98 13.27 -14.26
C SER A 640 31.93 11.80 -13.83
N GLN A 641 32.65 11.45 -12.76
CA GLN A 641 32.71 10.08 -12.24
C GLN A 641 31.38 9.63 -11.62
N MET A 642 30.62 10.51 -10.97
CA MET A 642 29.28 10.20 -10.46
C MET A 642 28.31 9.82 -11.60
N LEU A 643 28.33 10.54 -12.72
CA LEU A 643 27.52 10.20 -13.90
C LEU A 643 27.98 8.90 -14.56
N ALA A 644 29.30 8.66 -14.61
CA ALA A 644 29.85 7.39 -15.09
C ALA A 644 29.44 6.20 -14.18
N LEU A 645 29.42 6.41 -12.86
CA LEU A 645 28.96 5.41 -11.89
C LEU A 645 27.46 5.14 -12.02
N CYS A 646 26.62 6.14 -12.33
CA CYS A 646 25.21 5.91 -12.66
C CYS A 646 25.08 4.93 -13.85
N ALA A 647 25.86 5.13 -14.91
CA ALA A 647 25.87 4.25 -16.07
C ALA A 647 26.46 2.85 -15.77
N ARG A 648 27.43 2.76 -14.85
CA ARG A 648 27.99 1.49 -14.38
C ARG A 648 26.98 0.70 -13.55
N VAL A 649 26.36 1.32 -12.54
CA VAL A 649 25.35 0.69 -11.67
C VAL A 649 24.12 0.27 -12.48
N ARG A 650 23.73 1.05 -13.49
CA ARG A 650 22.68 0.69 -14.45
C ARG A 650 22.84 -0.71 -15.02
N GLN A 651 24.06 -1.17 -15.29
CA GLN A 651 24.29 -2.49 -15.90
C GLN A 651 23.84 -3.63 -14.98
N ASP A 652 23.92 -3.43 -13.66
CA ASP A 652 23.53 -4.42 -12.65
C ASP A 652 22.19 -4.08 -11.96
N ALA A 653 21.47 -3.04 -12.41
CA ALA A 653 20.33 -2.51 -11.67
C ALA A 653 19.23 -3.54 -11.41
N VAL A 654 18.87 -4.36 -12.41
CA VAL A 654 17.87 -5.44 -12.25
C VAL A 654 18.39 -6.55 -11.33
N PRO A 655 19.59 -7.12 -11.53
CA PRO A 655 20.19 -8.06 -10.58
C PRO A 655 20.30 -7.55 -9.14
N LEU A 656 20.58 -6.25 -8.93
CA LEU A 656 20.66 -5.63 -7.61
C LEU A 656 19.29 -5.58 -6.92
N VAL A 657 18.22 -5.18 -7.61
CA VAL A 657 16.88 -5.20 -7.01
C VAL A 657 16.32 -6.62 -6.85
N ASP A 658 16.69 -7.54 -7.74
CA ASP A 658 16.35 -8.96 -7.60
C ASP A 658 17.05 -9.59 -6.38
N ALA A 659 18.24 -9.10 -6.00
CA ALA A 659 18.95 -9.57 -4.82
C ALA A 659 18.22 -9.24 -3.49
N PHE A 660 17.29 -8.28 -3.49
CA PHE A 660 16.40 -8.04 -2.34
C PHE A 660 15.40 -9.19 -2.10
N ASN A 661 15.25 -10.08 -3.09
CA ASN A 661 14.47 -11.31 -3.03
C ASN A 661 12.98 -11.09 -2.66
N LEU A 662 12.39 -9.99 -3.13
CA LEU A 662 10.97 -9.69 -2.90
C LEU A 662 10.09 -10.38 -3.95
N ARG A 663 9.17 -11.24 -3.48
CA ARG A 663 8.20 -11.96 -4.32
C ARG A 663 7.04 -11.06 -4.77
N ASP A 664 6.39 -11.42 -5.87
CA ASP A 664 5.37 -10.59 -6.51
C ASP A 664 4.18 -10.24 -5.61
N HIS A 665 3.74 -11.17 -4.75
CA HIS A 665 2.66 -10.91 -3.79
C HIS A 665 3.07 -9.95 -2.66
N VAL A 666 4.35 -9.88 -2.33
CA VAL A 666 4.91 -8.90 -1.37
C VAL A 666 5.02 -7.52 -2.01
N LEU A 667 5.45 -7.46 -3.28
CA LEU A 667 5.48 -6.22 -4.05
C LEU A 667 4.08 -5.66 -4.27
N ASN A 668 3.10 -6.55 -4.47
CA ASN A 668 1.69 -6.23 -4.74
C ASN A 668 1.54 -5.18 -5.87
N SER A 669 2.32 -5.35 -6.94
CA SER A 669 2.44 -4.37 -8.01
C SER A 669 2.35 -5.02 -9.38
N SER A 670 1.46 -4.52 -10.23
CA SER A 670 1.28 -5.05 -11.59
C SER A 670 2.48 -4.75 -12.49
N ILE A 671 3.22 -3.66 -12.20
CA ILE A 671 4.40 -3.25 -12.98
C ILE A 671 5.74 -3.72 -12.41
N GLY A 672 5.76 -4.19 -11.15
CA GLY A 672 6.98 -4.64 -10.47
C GLY A 672 7.26 -6.14 -10.57
N ARG A 673 6.50 -6.88 -11.37
CA ARG A 673 6.54 -8.35 -11.43
C ARG A 673 7.93 -8.87 -11.80
N PHE A 674 8.31 -9.99 -11.18
CA PHE A 674 9.57 -10.67 -11.44
C PHE A 674 9.64 -11.17 -12.88
N ASP A 675 8.56 -11.71 -13.43
CA ASP A 675 8.57 -12.26 -14.80
C ASP A 675 8.69 -11.19 -15.89
N GLY A 676 8.38 -9.92 -15.60
CA GLY A 676 8.34 -8.83 -16.57
C GLY A 676 7.03 -8.78 -17.38
N ASN A 677 6.01 -9.58 -17.06
CA ASN A 677 4.71 -9.54 -17.73
C ASN A 677 3.83 -8.38 -17.24
N ILE A 678 4.28 -7.16 -17.56
CA ILE A 678 3.71 -5.91 -17.03
C ILE A 678 2.37 -5.57 -17.69
N TYR A 679 2.34 -5.46 -19.03
CA TYR A 679 1.19 -4.89 -19.72
C TYR A 679 -0.06 -5.78 -19.69
N GLN A 680 0.10 -7.11 -19.81
CA GLN A 680 -1.05 -8.01 -19.69
C GLN A 680 -1.62 -8.00 -18.27
N ASN A 681 -0.77 -8.01 -17.24
CA ASN A 681 -1.25 -7.91 -15.86
C ASN A 681 -2.03 -6.62 -15.61
N ILE A 682 -1.55 -5.47 -16.09
CA ILE A 682 -2.30 -4.20 -15.98
C ILE A 682 -3.69 -4.35 -16.60
N LEU A 683 -3.77 -4.90 -17.82
CA LEU A 683 -5.04 -5.08 -18.52
C LEU A 683 -5.96 -6.08 -17.82
N GLU A 684 -5.43 -7.18 -17.28
CA GLU A 684 -6.18 -8.17 -16.52
C GLU A 684 -6.75 -7.58 -15.24
N VAL A 685 -5.94 -6.85 -14.47
CA VAL A 685 -6.37 -6.20 -13.23
C VAL A 685 -7.46 -5.17 -13.54
N ALA A 686 -7.29 -4.35 -14.57
CA ALA A 686 -8.30 -3.36 -14.96
C ALA A 686 -9.61 -4.02 -15.47
N SER A 687 -9.49 -5.08 -16.28
CA SER A 687 -10.64 -5.77 -16.89
C SER A 687 -11.50 -6.52 -15.86
N LYS A 688 -10.89 -7.04 -14.79
CA LYS A 688 -11.64 -7.66 -13.67
C LYS A 688 -12.56 -6.66 -12.97
N LYS A 689 -12.35 -5.34 -13.11
CA LYS A 689 -13.16 -4.29 -12.47
C LYS A 689 -14.27 -3.74 -13.36
N SER A 690 -14.02 -3.63 -14.66
CA SER A 690 -14.96 -3.02 -15.62
C SER A 690 -16.16 -3.92 -15.99
N GLY A 691 -16.31 -5.06 -15.33
CA GLY A 691 -17.30 -6.08 -15.66
C GLY A 691 -18.74 -5.60 -15.45
N VAL A 692 -19.38 -5.16 -16.54
CA VAL A 692 -20.83 -5.24 -16.72
C VAL A 692 -21.25 -6.69 -16.50
N ARG A 693 -21.78 -7.00 -15.30
CA ARG A 693 -22.28 -8.33 -14.95
C ARG A 693 -23.78 -8.39 -15.25
N ILE A 694 -24.19 -9.29 -16.14
CA ILE A 694 -25.60 -9.48 -16.51
C ILE A 694 -26.37 -10.32 -15.46
N VAL A 695 -25.64 -11.15 -14.70
CA VAL A 695 -26.17 -11.86 -13.54
C VAL A 695 -25.49 -11.31 -12.28
N ILE A 696 -26.30 -10.79 -11.37
CA ILE A 696 -25.83 -10.20 -10.12
C ILE A 696 -25.95 -11.28 -9.04
N ARG A 697 -24.80 -11.79 -8.58
CA ARG A 697 -24.75 -12.92 -7.64
C ARG A 697 -25.18 -12.55 -6.22
N GLU A 698 -24.89 -11.32 -5.80
CA GLU A 698 -25.20 -10.83 -4.45
C GLU A 698 -26.44 -9.96 -4.52
N TYR A 699 -27.36 -10.11 -3.56
CA TYR A 699 -28.45 -9.16 -3.42
C TYR A 699 -27.91 -7.74 -3.20
N LYS A 700 -28.29 -6.81 -4.07
CA LYS A 700 -27.94 -5.39 -3.97
C LYS A 700 -29.11 -4.54 -4.41
N LEU A 701 -29.19 -3.34 -3.84
CA LEU A 701 -30.15 -2.33 -4.27
C LEU A 701 -29.50 -1.37 -5.27
N SER A 702 -30.28 -0.96 -6.26
CA SER A 702 -30.01 0.20 -7.12
C SER A 702 -30.12 1.51 -6.33
N VAL A 703 -29.64 2.60 -6.91
CA VAL A 703 -29.75 3.95 -6.31
C VAL A 703 -31.21 4.38 -6.06
N ASP A 704 -32.16 3.81 -6.81
CA ASP A 704 -33.60 4.05 -6.66
C ASP A 704 -34.27 3.10 -5.64
N GLY A 705 -33.50 2.23 -4.98
CA GLY A 705 -33.97 1.34 -3.92
C GLY A 705 -34.59 0.02 -4.41
N TYR A 706 -34.48 -0.32 -5.70
CA TYR A 706 -34.96 -1.59 -6.26
C TYR A 706 -33.84 -2.63 -6.31
N GLU A 707 -34.18 -3.92 -6.22
CA GLU A 707 -33.23 -5.02 -6.48
C GLU A 707 -32.51 -4.79 -7.82
N LEU A 708 -31.18 -4.86 -7.80
CA LEU A 708 -30.32 -4.34 -8.85
C LEU A 708 -30.50 -5.09 -10.19
N GLN A 709 -30.75 -6.40 -10.16
CA GLN A 709 -30.98 -7.21 -11.36
C GLN A 709 -32.32 -6.91 -11.99
N PHE A 710 -33.39 -6.80 -11.22
CA PHE A 710 -34.71 -6.35 -11.64
C PHE A 710 -34.68 -4.93 -12.24
N ALA A 711 -33.99 -4.02 -11.55
CA ALA A 711 -33.81 -2.64 -11.99
C ALA A 711 -33.10 -2.58 -13.35
N THR A 712 -32.01 -3.34 -13.50
CA THR A 712 -31.16 -3.31 -14.69
C THR A 712 -31.78 -4.08 -15.86
N ASN A 713 -32.25 -5.30 -15.63
CA ASN A 713 -32.73 -6.19 -16.68
C ASN A 713 -34.14 -5.88 -17.16
N PHE A 714 -34.99 -5.28 -16.31
CA PHE A 714 -36.39 -5.03 -16.66
C PHE A 714 -36.80 -3.55 -16.51
N LEU A 715 -36.74 -2.94 -15.32
CA LEU A 715 -37.28 -1.58 -15.14
C LEU A 715 -36.61 -0.55 -16.06
N GLY A 716 -35.29 -0.61 -16.23
CA GLY A 716 -34.58 0.23 -17.20
C GLY A 716 -35.05 0.02 -18.65
N HIS A 717 -35.37 -1.23 -19.00
CA HIS A 717 -35.86 -1.60 -20.33
C HIS A 717 -37.32 -1.19 -20.56
N PHE A 718 -38.12 -1.02 -19.50
CA PHE A 718 -39.44 -0.39 -19.57
C PHE A 718 -39.32 1.14 -19.69
N ALA A 719 -38.52 1.76 -18.82
CA ALA A 719 -38.42 3.21 -18.68
C ALA A 719 -37.82 3.90 -19.91
N LEU A 720 -36.82 3.28 -20.54
CA LEU A 720 -36.11 3.85 -21.70
C LEU A 720 -37.04 4.06 -22.92
N PRO A 721 -37.75 3.04 -23.44
CA PRO A 721 -38.68 3.24 -24.54
C PRO A 721 -39.82 4.16 -24.14
N ALA A 722 -40.34 4.12 -22.91
CA ALA A 722 -41.38 5.05 -22.44
C ALA A 722 -40.95 6.51 -22.60
N ARG A 723 -39.74 6.86 -22.14
CA ARG A 723 -39.19 8.22 -22.25
C ARG A 723 -38.87 8.64 -23.68
N LEU A 724 -38.53 7.68 -24.54
CA LEU A 724 -38.20 7.93 -25.94
C LEU A 724 -39.41 7.84 -26.87
N PHE A 725 -40.57 7.39 -26.38
CA PHE A 725 -41.68 6.98 -27.23
C PHE A 725 -42.19 8.09 -28.14
N ASN A 726 -42.25 9.33 -27.62
CA ASN A 726 -42.61 10.50 -28.41
C ASN A 726 -41.69 10.70 -29.62
N LYS A 727 -40.42 10.29 -29.59
CA LYS A 727 -39.54 10.32 -30.76
C LYS A 727 -39.71 9.09 -31.64
N LEU A 728 -39.96 7.92 -31.05
CA LEU A 728 -40.14 6.66 -31.77
C LEU A 728 -41.40 6.71 -32.66
N LYS A 729 -42.52 7.23 -32.14
CA LYS A 729 -43.79 7.31 -32.88
C LYS A 729 -43.79 8.25 -34.08
N TYR A 730 -42.85 9.22 -34.14
CA TYR A 730 -42.68 10.11 -35.30
C TYR A 730 -41.53 9.69 -36.22
N SER A 731 -40.92 8.52 -36.01
CA SER A 731 -39.88 8.00 -36.89
C SER A 731 -40.46 7.19 -38.06
N ASP A 732 -39.71 7.06 -39.17
CA ASP A 732 -40.18 6.31 -40.35
C ASP A 732 -40.43 4.83 -40.05
N ALA A 733 -39.53 4.20 -39.29
CA ALA A 733 -39.63 2.82 -38.83
C ALA A 733 -38.76 2.61 -37.57
N ALA A 734 -39.39 2.42 -36.41
CA ALA A 734 -38.72 2.16 -35.13
C ALA A 734 -38.90 0.71 -34.70
N ARG A 735 -37.83 0.17 -34.09
CA ARG A 735 -37.82 -1.17 -33.49
C ARG A 735 -37.29 -1.10 -32.07
N ILE A 736 -38.02 -1.69 -31.15
CA ILE A 736 -37.61 -1.84 -29.76
C ILE A 736 -37.31 -3.33 -29.57
N VAL A 737 -36.02 -3.67 -29.38
CA VAL A 737 -35.56 -5.06 -29.30
C VAL A 737 -35.25 -5.40 -27.84
N MET A 738 -36.03 -6.32 -27.26
CA MET A 738 -35.81 -6.83 -25.91
C MET A 738 -34.86 -8.03 -25.95
N VAL A 739 -33.76 -7.98 -25.18
CA VAL A 739 -32.82 -9.09 -25.08
C VAL A 739 -33.21 -10.01 -23.93
N SER A 740 -34.00 -11.03 -24.25
CA SER A 740 -34.47 -12.04 -23.31
C SER A 740 -33.49 -13.24 -23.22
N SER A 741 -33.93 -14.37 -22.65
CA SER A 741 -33.18 -15.60 -22.45
C SER A 741 -34.10 -16.81 -22.54
N MET A 742 -33.58 -17.98 -22.92
CA MET A 742 -34.29 -19.26 -22.76
C MET A 742 -34.71 -19.52 -21.30
N MET A 743 -34.01 -18.92 -20.34
CA MET A 743 -34.33 -19.00 -18.92
C MET A 743 -35.69 -18.40 -18.55
N HIS A 744 -36.31 -17.57 -19.39
CA HIS A 744 -37.68 -17.09 -19.12
C HIS A 744 -38.67 -18.24 -18.94
N ARG A 745 -38.39 -19.41 -19.53
CA ARG A 745 -39.26 -20.60 -19.47
C ARG A 745 -39.37 -21.22 -18.08
N THR A 746 -38.44 -20.93 -17.17
CA THR A 746 -38.45 -21.48 -15.80
C THR A 746 -39.10 -20.56 -14.78
N ALA A 747 -39.54 -19.36 -15.18
CA ALA A 747 -40.17 -18.39 -14.30
C ALA A 747 -41.69 -18.40 -14.42
N GLN A 748 -42.35 -17.88 -13.38
CA GLN A 748 -43.78 -17.56 -13.34
C GLN A 748 -43.93 -16.09 -12.93
N PHE A 749 -45.00 -15.43 -13.39
CA PHE A 749 -45.31 -14.07 -12.96
C PHE A 749 -45.92 -14.09 -11.56
N ASN A 750 -45.52 -13.13 -10.72
CA ASN A 750 -46.10 -12.93 -9.39
C ASN A 750 -46.42 -11.44 -9.23
N VAL A 751 -47.70 -11.11 -9.23
CA VAL A 751 -48.17 -9.71 -9.14
C VAL A 751 -47.87 -9.05 -7.79
N ASN A 752 -47.79 -9.84 -6.72
CA ASN A 752 -47.62 -9.35 -5.35
C ASN A 752 -46.15 -9.05 -5.01
N GLU A 753 -45.23 -9.64 -5.76
CA GLU A 753 -43.81 -9.51 -5.56
C GLU A 753 -43.17 -9.50 -6.94
N LEU A 754 -42.73 -8.34 -7.46
CA LEU A 754 -42.12 -8.26 -8.79
C LEU A 754 -40.62 -8.60 -8.79
N SER A 755 -39.94 -8.41 -7.68
CA SER A 755 -38.53 -8.78 -7.47
C SER A 755 -38.38 -9.53 -6.15
N MET A 756 -37.46 -10.50 -6.09
CA MET A 756 -37.21 -11.27 -4.86
C MET A 756 -36.68 -10.39 -3.72
N PRO A 757 -37.15 -10.60 -2.47
CA PRO A 757 -36.57 -9.96 -1.29
C PRO A 757 -35.23 -10.59 -0.89
N GLU A 758 -34.42 -9.84 -0.15
CA GLU A 758 -33.07 -10.24 0.27
C GLU A 758 -33.01 -11.64 0.90
N ALA A 759 -33.96 -11.94 1.79
CA ALA A 759 -33.99 -13.19 2.56
C ALA A 759 -34.17 -14.46 1.70
N THR A 760 -34.72 -14.32 0.49
CA THR A 760 -35.01 -15.46 -0.39
C THR A 760 -34.34 -15.31 -1.76
N TYR A 761 -33.46 -14.33 -1.94
CA TYR A 761 -32.86 -14.01 -3.23
C TYR A 761 -32.09 -15.20 -3.81
N GLU A 762 -32.46 -15.61 -5.02
CA GLU A 762 -31.71 -16.59 -5.81
C GLU A 762 -31.44 -15.98 -7.19
N CYS A 763 -30.16 -15.86 -7.53
CA CYS A 763 -29.70 -15.06 -8.66
C CYS A 763 -30.23 -15.53 -10.02
N PHE A 764 -30.32 -16.85 -10.24
CA PHE A 764 -30.81 -17.41 -11.51
C PHE A 764 -32.33 -17.36 -11.61
N GLN A 765 -33.03 -17.51 -10.49
CA GLN A 765 -34.48 -17.38 -10.41
C GLN A 765 -34.91 -15.94 -10.69
N GLU A 766 -34.30 -14.95 -10.03
CA GLU A 766 -34.58 -13.53 -10.32
C GLU A 766 -34.22 -13.19 -11.78
N TYR A 767 -33.11 -13.72 -12.29
CA TYR A 767 -32.74 -13.54 -13.70
C TYR A 767 -33.83 -14.09 -14.62
N SER A 768 -34.30 -15.30 -14.37
CA SER A 768 -35.36 -15.95 -15.15
C SER A 768 -36.65 -15.12 -15.14
N ARG A 769 -37.03 -14.57 -13.98
CA ARG A 769 -38.19 -13.67 -13.83
C ARG A 769 -38.06 -12.41 -14.68
N THR A 770 -36.91 -11.72 -14.59
CA THR A 770 -36.68 -10.50 -15.40
C THR A 770 -36.72 -10.77 -16.90
N LYS A 771 -36.27 -11.95 -17.35
CA LYS A 771 -36.33 -12.35 -18.77
C LYS A 771 -37.73 -12.71 -19.24
N LEU A 772 -38.59 -13.25 -18.36
CA LEU A 772 -40.02 -13.40 -18.60
C LEU A 772 -40.71 -12.04 -18.75
N TYR A 773 -40.43 -11.10 -17.84
CA TYR A 773 -41.04 -9.77 -17.86
C TYR A 773 -40.75 -8.99 -19.15
N LEU A 774 -39.55 -9.15 -19.73
CA LEU A 774 -39.20 -8.54 -21.02
C LEU A 774 -40.10 -9.02 -22.17
N ILE A 775 -40.53 -10.29 -22.16
CA ILE A 775 -41.39 -10.85 -23.21
C ILE A 775 -42.85 -10.41 -22.98
N LEU A 776 -43.35 -10.45 -21.74
CA LEU A 776 -44.67 -9.91 -21.39
C LEU A 776 -44.79 -8.44 -21.82
N PHE A 777 -43.79 -7.63 -21.49
CA PHE A 777 -43.71 -6.22 -21.88
C PHE A 777 -43.69 -6.03 -23.41
N MET A 778 -42.98 -6.87 -24.16
CA MET A 778 -42.98 -6.83 -25.62
C MET A 778 -44.40 -7.07 -26.18
N TYR A 779 -45.11 -8.09 -25.69
CA TYR A 779 -46.46 -8.38 -26.16
C TYR A 779 -47.43 -7.24 -25.84
N GLU A 780 -47.40 -6.76 -24.61
CA GLU A 780 -48.27 -5.67 -24.16
C GLU A 780 -48.02 -4.36 -24.93
N LEU A 781 -46.75 -4.01 -25.17
CA LEU A 781 -46.41 -2.83 -25.96
C LEU A 781 -46.98 -2.92 -27.38
N ASN A 782 -46.86 -4.07 -28.05
CA ASN A 782 -47.45 -4.24 -29.38
C ASN A 782 -48.98 -4.22 -29.36
N ARG A 783 -49.62 -4.73 -28.30
CA ARG A 783 -51.09 -4.67 -28.15
C ARG A 783 -51.56 -3.22 -28.07
N ARG A 784 -50.94 -2.41 -27.21
CA ARG A 784 -51.24 -0.97 -27.07
C ARG A 784 -50.96 -0.19 -28.37
N LEU A 785 -49.87 -0.49 -29.06
CA LEU A 785 -49.55 0.10 -30.37
C LEU A 785 -50.66 -0.16 -31.40
N ARG A 786 -51.17 -1.40 -31.46
CA ARG A 786 -52.27 -1.78 -32.36
C ARG A 786 -53.57 -1.06 -32.01
N GLU A 787 -53.93 -0.98 -30.73
CA GLU A 787 -55.13 -0.26 -30.27
C GLU A 787 -55.13 1.22 -30.65
N LYS A 788 -53.93 1.83 -30.72
CA LYS A 788 -53.73 3.24 -31.11
C LYS A 788 -53.46 3.44 -32.60
N ASN A 789 -53.50 2.39 -33.40
CA ASN A 789 -53.19 2.40 -34.84
C ASN A 789 -51.76 2.92 -35.17
N ILE A 790 -50.79 2.66 -34.29
CA ILE A 790 -49.38 3.01 -34.53
C ILE A 790 -48.70 1.84 -35.24
N THR A 791 -48.43 1.99 -36.54
CA THR A 791 -47.89 0.91 -37.39
C THR A 791 -46.40 1.05 -37.71
N ASN A 792 -45.78 2.17 -37.38
CA ASN A 792 -44.38 2.48 -37.67
C ASN A 792 -43.42 2.10 -36.52
N VAL A 793 -43.95 1.62 -35.39
CA VAL A 793 -43.17 1.14 -34.24
C VAL A 793 -43.52 -0.32 -34.02
N ILE A 794 -42.51 -1.18 -33.86
CA ILE A 794 -42.69 -2.57 -33.44
C ILE A 794 -41.80 -2.88 -32.24
N ALA A 795 -42.30 -3.73 -31.34
CA ALA A 795 -41.50 -4.34 -30.28
C ALA A 795 -41.27 -5.81 -30.57
N VAL A 796 -40.04 -6.29 -30.39
CA VAL A 796 -39.62 -7.67 -30.68
C VAL A 796 -38.67 -8.15 -29.61
N ALA A 797 -38.53 -9.46 -29.46
CA ALA A 797 -37.62 -10.05 -28.49
C ALA A 797 -36.63 -10.98 -29.19
N ALA A 798 -35.44 -11.12 -28.61
CA ALA A 798 -34.47 -12.12 -29.04
C ALA A 798 -33.71 -12.67 -27.84
N HIS A 799 -33.23 -13.91 -27.95
CA HIS A 799 -32.26 -14.46 -27.00
C HIS A 799 -31.01 -14.97 -27.72
N PRO A 800 -29.81 -14.81 -27.12
CA PRO A 800 -28.54 -15.10 -27.80
C PRO A 800 -28.13 -16.58 -27.78
N GLY A 801 -28.94 -17.46 -27.17
CA GLY A 801 -28.50 -18.79 -26.78
C GLY A 801 -27.44 -18.73 -25.67
N ILE A 802 -26.49 -19.66 -25.69
CA ILE A 802 -25.34 -19.68 -24.78
C ILE A 802 -24.08 -19.26 -25.55
N ALA A 803 -23.45 -18.14 -25.19
CA ALA A 803 -22.28 -17.60 -25.88
C ALA A 803 -21.07 -17.40 -24.94
N SER A 804 -19.87 -17.77 -25.42
CA SER A 804 -18.58 -17.65 -24.72
C SER A 804 -18.13 -16.19 -24.60
N THR A 805 -18.82 -15.43 -23.76
CA THR A 805 -18.54 -14.03 -23.43
C THR A 805 -18.01 -13.94 -21.99
N ASN A 806 -17.58 -12.75 -21.54
CA ASN A 806 -17.19 -12.51 -20.14
C ASN A 806 -18.32 -12.76 -19.11
N ILE A 807 -19.55 -13.02 -19.58
CA ILE A 807 -20.73 -13.33 -18.76
C ILE A 807 -20.67 -14.77 -18.22
N THR A 808 -20.04 -15.68 -18.96
CA THR A 808 -19.98 -17.11 -18.65
C THR A 808 -18.66 -17.50 -17.98
N ALA A 809 -17.97 -16.60 -17.27
CA ALA A 809 -16.96 -17.02 -16.31
C ALA A 809 -17.67 -17.46 -15.02
N VAL A 810 -18.40 -18.57 -15.07
CA VAL A 810 -19.04 -19.16 -13.89
C VAL A 810 -17.96 -19.95 -13.17
N ASP A 811 -17.48 -19.42 -12.05
CA ASP A 811 -16.83 -20.26 -11.06
C ASP A 811 -17.89 -21.25 -10.53
N VAL A 812 -17.71 -22.53 -10.87
CA VAL A 812 -18.59 -23.67 -10.53
C VAL A 812 -17.97 -24.54 -9.43
N SER A 813 -16.93 -24.05 -8.76
CA SER A 813 -16.24 -24.80 -7.69
C SER A 813 -17.16 -25.20 -6.54
N ASP A 814 -18.18 -24.39 -6.26
CA ASP A 814 -19.15 -24.58 -5.16
C ASP A 814 -20.34 -25.52 -5.49
N TYR A 815 -20.48 -25.98 -6.74
CA TYR A 815 -21.61 -26.82 -7.15
C TYR A 815 -21.28 -28.32 -7.18
N ASP A 816 -22.30 -29.17 -7.11
CA ASP A 816 -22.13 -30.62 -7.12
C ASP A 816 -21.52 -31.13 -8.46
N PRO A 817 -20.86 -32.31 -8.45
CA PRO A 817 -20.16 -32.83 -9.62
C PRO A 817 -21.02 -33.03 -10.87
N SER A 818 -22.32 -33.31 -10.74
CA SER A 818 -23.24 -33.53 -11.86
C SER A 818 -23.62 -32.22 -12.55
N PHE A 819 -23.82 -31.15 -11.76
CA PHE A 819 -24.02 -29.80 -12.28
C PHE A 819 -22.75 -29.29 -12.96
N ARG A 820 -21.57 -29.53 -12.38
CA ARG A 820 -20.26 -29.18 -12.98
C ARG A 820 -20.04 -29.86 -14.32
N PHE A 821 -20.40 -31.15 -14.44
CA PHE A 821 -20.31 -31.89 -15.71
C PHE A 821 -21.28 -31.36 -16.76
N THR A 822 -22.52 -31.03 -16.37
CA THR A 822 -23.55 -30.46 -17.24
C THR A 822 -23.13 -29.09 -17.80
N VAL A 823 -22.61 -28.23 -16.92
CA VAL A 823 -22.08 -26.92 -17.30
C VAL A 823 -20.84 -27.06 -18.19
N TRP A 824 -19.92 -27.98 -17.88
CA TRP A 824 -18.75 -28.29 -18.73
C TRP A 824 -19.14 -28.81 -20.13
N ALA A 825 -20.14 -29.67 -20.22
CA ALA A 825 -20.68 -30.14 -21.50
C ALA A 825 -21.36 -29.01 -22.30
N ALA A 826 -22.05 -28.10 -21.61
CA ALA A 826 -22.62 -26.89 -22.22
C ALA A 826 -21.53 -25.91 -22.71
N TYR A 827 -20.40 -25.78 -22.00
CA TYR A 827 -19.25 -24.97 -22.42
C TYR A 827 -18.66 -25.41 -23.77
N LYS A 828 -18.68 -26.71 -24.06
CA LYS A 828 -18.23 -27.27 -25.35
C LYS A 828 -19.19 -26.95 -26.52
N MET A 829 -20.42 -26.53 -26.23
CA MET A 829 -21.48 -26.25 -27.21
C MET A 829 -21.82 -24.76 -27.37
N MET A 830 -20.99 -23.85 -26.82
CA MET A 830 -21.28 -22.41 -26.84
C MET A 830 -21.00 -21.75 -28.20
N HIS A 831 -21.77 -20.71 -28.48
CA HIS A 831 -21.49 -19.76 -29.53
C HIS A 831 -20.23 -18.94 -29.26
N THR A 832 -19.57 -18.50 -30.33
CA THR A 832 -18.70 -17.31 -30.23
C THR A 832 -19.60 -16.09 -30.00
N PRO A 833 -19.11 -15.01 -29.35
CA PRO A 833 -19.89 -13.79 -29.13
C PRO A 833 -20.59 -13.27 -30.39
N GLU A 834 -19.95 -13.38 -31.55
CA GLU A 834 -20.48 -12.92 -32.83
C GLU A 834 -21.72 -13.74 -33.25
N LYS A 835 -21.68 -15.07 -33.07
CA LYS A 835 -22.81 -15.93 -33.38
C LYS A 835 -23.96 -15.76 -32.38
N GLY A 836 -23.64 -15.55 -31.10
CA GLY A 836 -24.63 -15.25 -30.07
C GLY A 836 -25.36 -13.92 -30.31
N ALA A 837 -24.73 -12.96 -30.99
CA ALA A 837 -25.36 -11.69 -31.34
C ALA A 837 -26.32 -11.79 -32.55
N LEU A 838 -26.29 -12.88 -33.33
CA LEU A 838 -27.07 -13.01 -34.56
C LEU A 838 -28.59 -12.90 -34.33
N PRO A 839 -29.22 -13.54 -33.31
CA PRO A 839 -30.66 -13.42 -33.10
C PRO A 839 -31.09 -11.97 -32.80
N THR A 840 -30.33 -11.26 -31.97
CA THR A 840 -30.58 -9.84 -31.67
C THR A 840 -30.40 -8.97 -32.90
N LEU A 841 -29.35 -9.22 -33.70
CA LEU A 841 -29.12 -8.49 -34.95
C LEU A 841 -30.23 -8.76 -35.97
N PHE A 842 -30.71 -10.00 -36.06
CA PHE A 842 -31.83 -10.38 -36.91
C PHE A 842 -33.09 -9.63 -36.51
N ALA A 843 -33.47 -9.67 -35.23
CA ALA A 843 -34.61 -8.93 -34.69
C ALA A 843 -34.48 -7.41 -34.94
N ALA A 844 -33.27 -6.85 -34.82
CA ALA A 844 -33.03 -5.43 -35.05
C ALA A 844 -33.08 -5.03 -36.52
N ALA A 845 -32.58 -5.83 -37.45
CA ALA A 845 -32.26 -5.37 -38.82
C ALA A 845 -32.99 -6.10 -39.95
N ALA A 846 -33.51 -7.31 -39.75
CA ALA A 846 -34.09 -8.09 -40.84
C ALA A 846 -35.44 -7.48 -41.31
N PRO A 847 -35.67 -7.29 -42.62
CA PRO A 847 -36.93 -6.69 -43.13
C PRO A 847 -38.17 -7.55 -42.86
N SER A 848 -38.01 -8.86 -42.68
CA SER A 848 -39.10 -9.82 -42.45
C SER A 848 -39.68 -9.80 -41.03
N VAL A 849 -39.04 -9.08 -40.10
CA VAL A 849 -39.42 -9.05 -38.68
C VAL A 849 -40.72 -8.27 -38.47
N GLN A 850 -41.67 -8.90 -37.77
CA GLN A 850 -42.95 -8.34 -37.39
C GLN A 850 -43.03 -8.05 -35.89
N GLY A 851 -43.94 -7.17 -35.49
CA GLY A 851 -44.19 -6.92 -34.07
C GLY A 851 -44.67 -8.18 -33.37
N SER A 852 -44.20 -8.38 -32.15
CA SER A 852 -44.44 -9.59 -31.33
C SER A 852 -43.63 -10.83 -31.72
N ASP A 853 -42.73 -10.75 -32.70
CA ASP A 853 -41.80 -11.86 -32.99
C ASP A 853 -40.79 -12.09 -31.86
N PHE A 854 -40.46 -13.36 -31.61
CA PHE A 854 -39.38 -13.78 -30.72
C PHE A 854 -38.35 -14.64 -31.48
N TYR A 855 -37.07 -14.26 -31.43
CA TYR A 855 -36.00 -14.94 -32.17
C TYR A 855 -34.95 -15.59 -31.26
N GLY A 856 -34.55 -16.80 -31.64
CA GLY A 856 -33.51 -17.56 -30.96
C GLY A 856 -32.67 -18.39 -31.94
N PRO A 857 -31.63 -19.06 -31.46
CA PRO A 857 -30.86 -20.01 -32.27
C PRO A 857 -31.67 -21.25 -32.64
N ASN A 858 -31.52 -21.76 -33.87
CA ASN A 858 -32.27 -22.91 -34.39
C ASN A 858 -31.70 -24.31 -34.05
N GLY A 859 -30.61 -24.39 -33.30
CA GLY A 859 -29.96 -25.64 -32.93
C GLY A 859 -30.60 -26.29 -31.70
N LEU A 860 -29.93 -27.32 -31.19
CA LEU A 860 -30.45 -28.14 -30.10
C LEU A 860 -30.84 -27.27 -28.88
N LEU A 861 -32.10 -27.41 -28.43
CA LEU A 861 -32.68 -26.69 -27.29
C LEU A 861 -32.53 -25.15 -27.37
N GLU A 862 -32.42 -24.59 -28.57
CA GLU A 862 -32.19 -23.15 -28.79
C GLU A 862 -30.86 -22.65 -28.19
N ILE A 863 -29.91 -23.56 -27.93
CA ILE A 863 -28.61 -23.25 -27.30
C ILE A 863 -27.64 -22.59 -28.28
N TYR A 864 -27.59 -23.10 -29.51
CA TYR A 864 -26.69 -22.64 -30.57
C TYR A 864 -27.38 -22.68 -31.94
N GLY A 865 -26.79 -22.13 -33.00
CA GLY A 865 -27.38 -22.09 -34.36
C GLY A 865 -27.64 -20.69 -34.94
N HIS A 866 -28.29 -20.65 -36.11
CA HIS A 866 -28.68 -19.41 -36.79
C HIS A 866 -30.02 -18.88 -36.25
N PRO A 867 -30.32 -17.58 -36.41
CA PRO A 867 -31.59 -17.00 -35.98
C PRO A 867 -32.79 -17.69 -36.63
N GLN A 868 -33.75 -18.10 -35.83
CA GLN A 868 -35.06 -18.60 -36.22
C GLN A 868 -36.11 -18.08 -35.25
N HIS A 869 -37.36 -18.01 -35.72
CA HIS A 869 -38.50 -17.73 -34.86
C HIS A 869 -38.65 -18.82 -33.79
N CYS A 870 -38.85 -18.40 -32.54
CA CYS A 870 -38.99 -19.25 -31.37
C CYS A 870 -40.34 -19.03 -30.71
N GLU A 871 -40.94 -20.10 -30.19
CA GLU A 871 -42.19 -20.01 -29.42
C GLU A 871 -41.86 -19.71 -27.95
N PRO A 872 -42.37 -18.63 -27.35
CA PRO A 872 -42.14 -18.32 -25.93
C PRO A 872 -42.91 -19.28 -24.99
N SER A 873 -42.68 -19.20 -23.68
CA SER A 873 -43.45 -19.99 -22.70
C SER A 873 -44.92 -19.55 -22.63
N GLN A 874 -45.82 -20.45 -22.19
CA GLN A 874 -47.24 -20.11 -21.99
C GLN A 874 -47.43 -18.93 -21.01
N ALA A 875 -46.61 -18.88 -19.95
CA ALA A 875 -46.61 -17.77 -19.00
C ALA A 875 -46.25 -16.42 -19.66
N ALA A 876 -45.44 -16.42 -20.71
CA ALA A 876 -45.04 -15.20 -21.42
C ALA A 876 -46.12 -14.67 -22.39
N LEU A 877 -47.19 -15.44 -22.62
CA LEU A 877 -48.32 -15.10 -23.48
C LEU A 877 -49.56 -14.63 -22.69
N SER A 878 -49.47 -14.54 -21.36
CA SER A 878 -50.56 -14.11 -20.49
C SER A 878 -50.83 -12.61 -20.64
N GLU A 879 -51.95 -12.25 -21.28
CA GLU A 879 -52.36 -10.85 -21.44
C GLU A 879 -52.66 -10.17 -20.09
N GLU A 880 -53.25 -10.90 -19.14
CA GLU A 880 -53.54 -10.43 -17.80
C GLU A 880 -52.26 -10.04 -17.04
N ASP A 881 -51.25 -10.93 -17.06
CA ASP A 881 -49.97 -10.67 -16.39
C ASP A 881 -49.21 -9.51 -17.07
N ALA A 882 -49.32 -9.39 -18.39
CA ALA A 882 -48.67 -8.35 -19.14
C ALA A 882 -49.25 -6.95 -18.84
N ASP A 883 -50.58 -6.84 -18.71
CA ASP A 883 -51.25 -5.59 -18.32
C ASP A 883 -50.95 -5.21 -16.86
N LEU A 884 -50.96 -6.18 -15.93
CA LEU A 884 -50.58 -5.97 -14.53
C LEU A 884 -49.12 -5.53 -14.39
N LEU A 885 -48.21 -6.17 -15.12
CA LEU A 885 -46.80 -5.81 -15.16
C LEU A 885 -46.62 -4.37 -15.68
N TRP A 886 -47.33 -3.97 -16.74
CA TRP A 886 -47.30 -2.60 -17.27
C TRP A 886 -47.71 -1.57 -16.21
N ALA A 887 -48.88 -1.76 -15.60
CA ALA A 887 -49.43 -0.83 -14.61
C ALA A 887 -48.49 -0.64 -13.41
N LYS A 888 -47.88 -1.72 -12.92
CA LYS A 888 -46.87 -1.65 -11.84
C LYS A 888 -45.58 -0.96 -12.30
N SER A 889 -45.15 -1.23 -13.53
CA SER A 889 -43.91 -0.68 -14.08
C SER A 889 -43.96 0.85 -14.21
N GLU A 890 -45.09 1.43 -14.58
CA GLU A 890 -45.24 2.90 -14.64
C GLU A 890 -45.03 3.56 -13.27
N GLY A 891 -45.58 2.95 -12.21
CA GLY A 891 -45.41 3.41 -10.83
C GLY A 891 -43.96 3.27 -10.33
N LEU A 892 -43.33 2.13 -10.59
CA LEU A 892 -41.95 1.86 -10.17
C LEU A 892 -40.93 2.71 -10.94
N ALA A 893 -41.06 2.80 -12.26
CA ALA A 893 -40.17 3.60 -13.10
C ALA A 893 -40.48 5.11 -13.05
N LYS A 894 -41.54 5.51 -12.34
CA LYS A 894 -42.02 6.90 -12.22
C LYS A 894 -42.15 7.57 -13.59
N VAL A 895 -42.69 6.83 -14.56
CA VAL A 895 -42.89 7.28 -15.94
C VAL A 895 -44.19 6.70 -16.47
N ILE A 896 -45.04 7.56 -17.02
CA ILE A 896 -46.23 7.15 -17.77
C ILE A 896 -45.79 6.80 -19.18
N PHE A 897 -46.13 5.60 -19.64
CA PHE A 897 -45.83 5.16 -20.99
C PHE A 897 -47.06 5.41 -21.87
N ASP A 898 -47.20 6.66 -22.30
CA ASP A 898 -48.28 7.13 -23.18
C ASP A 898 -48.04 6.67 -24.63
N VAL A 899 -48.49 5.45 -24.93
CA VAL A 899 -48.48 4.83 -26.27
C VAL A 899 -49.55 5.46 -27.16
#